data_AF-A2F5S5-F1
#
_entry.id   AF-A2F5S5-F1
#
_cell.length_a   1.000
_cell.length_b   1.000
_cell.length_c   1.000
_cell.angle_alpha   90.00
_cell.angle_beta   90.00
_cell.angle_gamma   90.00
#
_symmetry.space_group_name_H-M   'P 1'
#
loop_
_entity.id
_entity.type
_entity.pdbx_description
1 polymer ?
#
loop_
_entity_poly.entity_id
_entity_poly.type
_entity_poly.pdbx_seq_one_letter_code
_entity_poly.pdbx_strand_id
1 'polypeptide(L)'
;MKAGLPKRKKETHTEASPCDEKDIPIIEGTYNILHPQYISTDLESFFKIPLENQIEDILEKVPIGLSVVLCRRHPELLIYFLKFFNHSPKARSNPKSYLPFICQWANKIPIQWILLHTHKILDVRYAYLLVSATFTTHSTFSSDEYSHSAYLNEIWQQYRKLVPTTPDQTPQEAWDQLTTLRSSIVELKDLKLTVPIPLSEYIRYDKFGFITNLMHSCTSPTKLIQFIRAHAISFCQSNNLSLDDVIIESVVRRDWDVTKKLGVLTNYVQDQTKLSSALEKMTFQNDNELKEIKEFAKQSNISFTTSPNNYIRSRISPRPKLFRSNSNEDFSQGDSIGSPLKRCPSSDTITIKNVIYYGSLKQLTNGQPMNPNEYSEKLSQFKDMAEVKPIYQLAKEYKQVISYEDFQSNEFKKNLFIKLAESSGFSSLNNLIEIFSFDKETVIDIIWSTDIFKKHAKEVIPQILIYLTNLNWELCLQYLCDSSSFLQMNDTINLWLQILEKSIRFATGEKIIEITNSISVLKGLLNIPEKNCNAILNLIKDHTDFENVKNYLVDNEFQKYFDLILFKDPIQNQQIKEGFITGIPEKLCLSIQSLSLMNSKDVSELLIPLLDNIDGHNHVILSLIYHILYLNHLTYEKQESILSLLIENDMNTVDFHKLMKSPLETINDCVCYNTINEYIALGSVLCVKTDSIILNVMIHKMKSANFNDYMCLISLLTSKSSKDIMLKELSPQFKFNNLISFYKSIGELQKVNEIKIKEILSHKEFQDQAKESHMNDPSRIICELYSSTKLQEKLGKQLHEIMKDLAQSNNLSISKIREHLVNLWLTENKPSSIVPSESIFSETAYEHEIHDDQINVQRSLFILRQWKIKTAVKWLLLFIYQNKSYRSRAKALQCLFVLADEKTIESNYTRDFEELLIKQRTVYISRILEVFGINASDDMFNEGNIRNTVDDLSMKINENNGSALALMEIMKFYRIEDEKLAIKVLESVYQFNKLFLLQNINEFMNDKIYIKNKNIRQIFIKALSYGFSEMVNKDTTVTPFKARHFTVFRDILDAASLSTIQLDKLYINDVFIPISEAITKLADSGWPKQICEFCSHLGDVKIRDLTIQILIEKCHFDIPFIYGFDESKICSSIYDKSFVVEATKTMIDSSFITFTRWMHDNGHSSGIETIIETLKEQGRIQEINRMKTRLGLPQ
;
A
#
# COMPACT_ATOMS: atom_id res chain seq x y z
N MET A 1 15.29 -56.87 -41.83
CA MET A 1 16.38 -56.56 -42.78
C MET A 1 17.02 -55.25 -42.34
N LYS A 2 18.35 -55.23 -42.24
CA LYS A 2 19.15 -54.13 -41.66
C LYS A 2 19.06 -52.87 -42.54
N ALA A 3 18.69 -51.73 -41.95
CA ALA A 3 18.94 -50.40 -42.51
C ALA A 3 19.82 -49.63 -41.52
N GLY A 4 20.98 -49.19 -42.00
CA GLY A 4 22.04 -48.57 -41.21
C GLY A 4 21.73 -47.12 -40.87
N LEU A 5 21.90 -46.80 -39.59
CA LEU A 5 21.98 -45.45 -39.05
C LEU A 5 23.22 -44.71 -39.61
N PRO A 6 23.14 -43.42 -39.96
CA PRO A 6 24.33 -42.60 -40.06
C PRO A 6 24.87 -42.35 -38.65
N LYS A 7 26.00 -42.99 -38.33
CA LYS A 7 26.76 -42.73 -37.10
C LYS A 7 27.16 -41.25 -37.06
N ARG A 8 26.67 -40.50 -36.07
CA ARG A 8 27.38 -39.29 -35.59
C ARG A 8 28.77 -39.73 -35.15
N LYS A 9 29.81 -39.31 -35.88
CA LYS A 9 31.19 -39.40 -35.40
C LYS A 9 31.26 -38.60 -34.08
N LYS A 10 31.55 -39.29 -32.97
CA LYS A 10 32.16 -38.66 -31.81
C LYS A 10 33.59 -38.31 -32.23
N GLU A 11 33.82 -37.06 -32.59
CA GLU A 11 35.18 -36.52 -32.63
C GLU A 11 35.62 -36.29 -31.19
N THR A 12 36.59 -37.10 -30.76
CA THR A 12 37.37 -36.87 -29.55
C THR A 12 38.28 -35.66 -29.80
N HIS A 13 37.98 -34.54 -29.14
CA HIS A 13 38.87 -33.38 -29.12
C HIS A 13 40.16 -33.71 -28.37
N THR A 14 41.23 -33.96 -29.11
CA THR A 14 42.63 -33.68 -28.74
C THR A 14 43.45 -33.64 -30.02
N GLU A 15 43.45 -32.49 -30.70
CA GLU A 15 44.54 -31.93 -31.53
C GLU A 15 44.02 -30.62 -32.16
N ALA A 16 44.80 -29.54 -32.06
CA ALA A 16 44.44 -28.22 -32.57
C ALA A 16 44.37 -28.26 -34.11
N SER A 17 43.17 -28.14 -34.67
CA SER A 17 42.97 -27.98 -36.11
C SER A 17 43.35 -26.55 -36.53
N PRO A 18 44.07 -26.36 -37.66
CA PRO A 18 44.21 -25.04 -38.26
C PRO A 18 42.82 -24.53 -38.70
N CYS A 19 42.63 -23.20 -38.70
CA CYS A 19 41.38 -22.51 -39.02
C CYS A 19 40.66 -23.14 -40.22
N ASP A 20 39.38 -23.50 -40.04
CA ASP A 20 38.50 -23.91 -41.15
C ASP A 20 38.43 -22.77 -42.18
N GLU A 21 38.41 -23.09 -43.49
CA GLU A 21 38.25 -22.11 -44.58
C GLU A 21 37.00 -21.20 -44.45
N LYS A 22 36.07 -21.53 -43.54
CA LYS A 22 34.85 -20.78 -43.22
C LYS A 22 35.11 -19.45 -42.49
N ASP A 23 36.19 -19.36 -41.70
CA ASP A 23 36.39 -18.26 -40.76
C ASP A 23 37.33 -17.16 -41.27
N ILE A 24 38.04 -17.42 -42.38
CA ILE A 24 39.07 -16.53 -42.93
C ILE A 24 38.55 -15.09 -43.17
N PRO A 25 37.38 -14.85 -43.78
CA PRO A 25 36.89 -13.49 -44.03
C PRO A 25 36.45 -12.76 -42.75
N ILE A 26 35.93 -13.49 -41.76
CA ILE A 26 35.48 -12.91 -40.48
C ILE A 26 36.70 -12.53 -39.64
N ILE A 27 37.69 -13.42 -39.58
CA ILE A 27 38.96 -13.22 -38.87
C ILE A 27 39.78 -12.10 -39.52
N GLU A 28 39.83 -12.00 -40.85
CA GLU A 28 40.45 -10.88 -41.57
C GLU A 28 39.77 -9.55 -41.24
N GLY A 29 38.42 -9.52 -41.23
CA GLY A 29 37.67 -8.35 -40.80
C GLY A 29 37.96 -7.97 -39.34
N THR A 30 38.11 -8.95 -38.46
CA THR A 30 38.48 -8.75 -37.04
C THR A 30 39.90 -8.22 -36.91
N TYR A 31 40.85 -8.72 -37.70
CA TYR A 31 42.20 -8.16 -37.76
C TYR A 31 42.18 -6.69 -38.20
N ASN A 32 41.43 -6.34 -39.25
CA ASN A 32 41.32 -4.96 -39.73
C ASN A 32 40.66 -4.02 -38.69
N ILE A 33 39.76 -4.55 -37.86
CA ILE A 33 39.15 -3.80 -36.76
C ILE A 33 40.19 -3.49 -35.69
N LEU A 34 41.02 -4.48 -35.32
CA LEU A 34 42.06 -4.39 -34.29
C LEU A 34 43.32 -3.64 -34.74
N HIS A 35 43.67 -3.75 -36.02
CA HIS A 35 44.91 -3.23 -36.63
C HIS A 35 44.60 -2.31 -37.83
N PRO A 36 44.11 -1.07 -37.59
CA PRO A 36 43.68 -0.16 -38.65
C PRO A 36 44.79 0.34 -39.59
N GLN A 37 46.07 0.06 -39.29
CA GLN A 37 47.21 0.37 -40.14
C GLN A 37 47.56 -0.74 -41.15
N TYR A 38 46.93 -1.92 -41.02
CA TYR A 38 47.11 -3.12 -41.86
C TYR A 38 48.56 -3.47 -42.22
N ILE A 39 49.14 -4.45 -41.54
CA ILE A 39 50.51 -4.93 -41.83
C ILE A 39 50.42 -6.39 -42.28
N SER A 40 50.67 -6.65 -43.57
CA SER A 40 50.51 -7.98 -44.18
C SER A 40 51.27 -9.11 -43.45
N THR A 41 52.46 -8.84 -42.91
CA THR A 41 53.26 -9.80 -42.13
C THR A 41 52.66 -10.13 -40.76
N ASP A 42 51.91 -9.18 -40.18
CA ASP A 42 51.24 -9.35 -38.89
C ASP A 42 49.90 -10.07 -39.05
N LEU A 43 49.26 -9.96 -40.21
CA LEU A 43 48.05 -10.74 -40.54
C LEU A 43 48.36 -12.25 -40.60
N GLU A 44 49.46 -12.65 -41.25
CA GLU A 44 49.88 -14.07 -41.30
C GLU A 44 50.25 -14.62 -39.92
N SER A 45 50.78 -13.80 -39.02
CA SER A 45 51.06 -14.21 -37.64
C SER A 45 49.80 -14.26 -36.79
N PHE A 46 48.84 -13.35 -37.02
CA PHE A 46 47.53 -13.33 -36.39
C PHE A 46 46.73 -14.61 -36.71
N PHE A 47 46.73 -15.07 -37.97
CA PHE A 47 46.08 -16.31 -38.39
C PHE A 47 46.70 -17.60 -37.83
N LYS A 48 47.98 -17.57 -37.43
CA LYS A 48 48.69 -18.77 -36.92
C LYS A 48 48.34 -19.14 -35.49
N ILE A 49 47.78 -18.21 -34.72
CA ILE A 49 47.42 -18.43 -33.31
C ILE A 49 45.89 -18.42 -33.23
N PRO A 50 45.26 -19.41 -32.57
CA PRO A 50 43.81 -19.43 -32.38
C PRO A 50 43.31 -18.14 -31.71
N LEU A 51 42.24 -17.54 -32.24
CA LEU A 51 41.69 -16.28 -31.74
C LEU A 51 41.31 -16.35 -30.25
N GLU A 52 40.82 -17.50 -29.79
CA GLU A 52 40.55 -17.80 -28.37
C GLU A 52 41.74 -17.53 -27.43
N ASN A 53 42.97 -17.76 -27.90
CA ASN A 53 44.18 -17.56 -27.10
C ASN A 53 44.65 -16.09 -27.11
N GLN A 54 44.22 -15.30 -28.09
CA GLN A 54 44.58 -13.88 -28.19
C GLN A 54 43.52 -12.97 -27.58
N ILE A 55 42.25 -13.37 -27.61
CA ILE A 55 41.11 -12.48 -27.31
C ILE A 55 41.17 -11.95 -25.88
N GLU A 56 41.62 -12.75 -24.90
CA GLU A 56 41.72 -12.29 -23.51
C GLU A 56 42.69 -11.10 -23.35
N ASP A 57 43.86 -11.16 -24.00
CA ASP A 57 44.87 -10.10 -23.96
C ASP A 57 44.43 -8.85 -24.72
N ILE A 58 43.67 -9.05 -25.81
CA ILE A 58 43.15 -7.96 -26.64
C ILE A 58 42.08 -7.17 -25.88
N LEU A 59 41.16 -7.86 -25.19
CA LEU A 59 40.00 -7.23 -24.56
C LEU A 59 40.35 -6.16 -23.53
N GLU A 60 41.43 -6.33 -22.76
CA GLU A 60 41.88 -5.32 -21.79
C GLU A 60 42.49 -4.07 -22.48
N LYS A 61 43.11 -4.27 -23.65
CA LYS A 61 43.80 -3.22 -24.41
C LYS A 61 42.85 -2.35 -25.23
N VAL A 62 41.72 -2.91 -25.70
CA VAL A 62 40.78 -2.19 -26.58
C VAL A 62 39.64 -1.48 -25.84
N PRO A 63 39.03 -0.41 -26.39
CA PRO A 63 37.84 0.22 -25.81
C PRO A 63 36.67 -0.77 -25.63
N ILE A 64 35.84 -0.58 -24.59
CA ILE A 64 34.69 -1.47 -24.31
C ILE A 64 33.73 -1.55 -25.50
N GLY A 65 33.53 -0.45 -26.23
CA GLY A 65 32.71 -0.43 -27.44
C GLY A 65 33.23 -1.42 -28.49
N LEU A 66 34.55 -1.52 -28.65
CA LEU A 66 35.17 -2.49 -29.56
C LEU A 66 35.01 -3.92 -29.03
N SER A 67 35.11 -4.15 -27.72
CA SER A 67 34.82 -5.46 -27.12
C SER A 67 33.40 -5.93 -27.42
N VAL A 68 32.41 -5.02 -27.42
CA VAL A 68 31.02 -5.34 -27.79
C VAL A 68 30.91 -5.68 -29.28
N VAL A 69 31.60 -4.93 -30.16
CA VAL A 69 31.67 -5.24 -31.60
C VAL A 69 32.25 -6.63 -31.84
N LEU A 70 33.36 -6.96 -31.18
CA LEU A 70 34.00 -8.27 -31.29
C LEU A 70 33.11 -9.39 -30.75
N CYS A 71 32.37 -9.16 -29.67
CA CYS A 71 31.41 -10.12 -29.12
C CYS A 71 30.27 -10.44 -30.12
N ARG A 72 29.77 -9.41 -30.83
CA ARG A 72 28.76 -9.61 -31.89
C ARG A 72 29.29 -10.38 -33.09
N ARG A 73 30.56 -10.19 -33.46
CA ARG A 73 31.21 -10.87 -34.59
C ARG A 73 31.61 -12.32 -34.27
N HIS A 74 31.96 -12.58 -33.00
CA HIS A 74 32.45 -13.88 -32.52
C HIS A 74 31.57 -14.44 -31.37
N PRO A 75 30.28 -14.74 -31.62
CA PRO A 75 29.40 -15.32 -30.60
C PRO A 75 29.91 -16.67 -30.08
N GLU A 76 30.69 -17.41 -30.86
CA GLU A 76 31.34 -18.67 -30.46
C GLU A 76 32.36 -18.48 -29.32
N LEU A 77 32.93 -17.28 -29.17
CA LEU A 77 33.87 -16.92 -28.10
C LEU A 77 33.20 -16.25 -26.89
N LEU A 78 31.87 -16.32 -26.79
CA LEU A 78 31.07 -15.63 -25.76
C LEU A 78 31.62 -15.83 -24.34
N ILE A 79 32.11 -17.03 -23.99
CA ILE A 79 32.67 -17.33 -22.66
C ILE A 79 33.79 -16.36 -22.23
N TYR A 80 34.66 -15.95 -23.15
CA TYR A 80 35.77 -15.04 -22.90
C TYR A 80 35.29 -13.60 -22.68
N PHE A 81 34.31 -13.16 -23.47
CA PHE A 81 33.66 -11.87 -23.27
C PHE A 81 32.90 -11.81 -21.94
N LEU A 82 32.18 -12.88 -21.58
CA LEU A 82 31.51 -12.99 -20.29
C LEU A 82 32.51 -12.94 -19.13
N LYS A 83 33.72 -13.51 -19.27
CA LYS A 83 34.79 -13.39 -18.28
C LYS A 83 35.28 -11.95 -18.18
N PHE A 84 35.54 -11.30 -19.32
CA PHE A 84 35.97 -9.90 -19.39
C PHE A 84 34.97 -8.95 -18.72
N PHE A 85 33.69 -8.97 -19.12
CA PHE A 85 32.67 -8.09 -18.54
C PHE A 85 32.51 -8.28 -17.03
N ASN A 86 32.78 -9.50 -16.54
CA ASN A 86 32.57 -9.85 -15.14
C ASN A 86 33.80 -9.60 -14.22
N HIS A 87 35.01 -9.54 -14.77
CA HIS A 87 36.26 -9.44 -14.00
C HIS A 87 37.10 -8.21 -14.33
N SER A 88 37.03 -7.66 -15.55
CA SER A 88 37.84 -6.50 -15.94
C SER A 88 37.47 -5.27 -15.10
N PRO A 89 38.43 -4.61 -14.42
CA PRO A 89 38.19 -3.35 -13.73
C PRO A 89 37.66 -2.26 -14.69
N LYS A 90 38.10 -2.29 -15.95
CA LYS A 90 37.68 -1.38 -17.00
C LYS A 90 36.19 -1.54 -17.30
N ALA A 91 35.73 -2.78 -17.50
CA ALA A 91 34.30 -3.05 -17.73
C ALA A 91 33.46 -2.67 -16.49
N ARG A 92 33.90 -3.05 -15.29
CA ARG A 92 33.12 -2.82 -14.04
C ARG A 92 32.96 -1.34 -13.70
N SER A 93 33.91 -0.50 -14.06
CA SER A 93 33.82 0.96 -13.83
C SER A 93 32.87 1.68 -14.80
N ASN A 94 32.52 1.08 -15.94
CA ASN A 94 31.66 1.70 -16.94
C ASN A 94 30.57 0.76 -17.50
N PRO A 95 29.59 0.33 -16.67
CA PRO A 95 28.49 -0.51 -17.11
C PRO A 95 27.65 0.12 -18.24
N LYS A 96 27.55 1.45 -18.31
CA LYS A 96 26.78 2.16 -19.34
C LYS A 96 27.20 1.79 -20.78
N SER A 97 28.46 1.43 -20.99
CA SER A 97 29.03 1.17 -22.32
C SER A 97 28.70 -0.21 -22.90
N TYR A 98 28.44 -1.23 -22.08
CA TYR A 98 28.16 -2.60 -22.57
C TYR A 98 26.82 -3.17 -22.10
N LEU A 99 26.25 -2.67 -21.00
CA LEU A 99 25.00 -3.23 -20.46
C LEU A 99 23.82 -3.16 -21.44
N PRO A 100 23.65 -2.09 -22.26
CA PRO A 100 22.58 -2.06 -23.26
C PRO A 100 22.67 -3.19 -24.29
N PHE A 101 23.90 -3.66 -24.59
CA PHE A 101 24.15 -4.83 -25.44
C PHE A 101 23.78 -6.12 -24.72
N ILE A 102 24.26 -6.32 -23.48
CA ILE A 102 23.95 -7.50 -22.67
C ILE A 102 22.43 -7.66 -22.44
N CYS A 103 21.70 -6.56 -22.23
CA CYS A 103 20.24 -6.59 -22.05
C CYS A 103 19.51 -7.13 -23.29
N GLN A 104 20.00 -6.80 -24.49
CA GLN A 104 19.45 -7.32 -25.75
C GLN A 104 19.83 -8.79 -25.94
N TRP A 105 21.08 -9.13 -25.66
CA TRP A 105 21.61 -10.48 -25.77
C TRP A 105 21.28 -11.38 -24.57
N ALA A 106 20.40 -10.96 -23.67
CA ALA A 106 20.10 -11.74 -22.47
C ALA A 106 19.59 -13.15 -22.81
N ASN A 107 18.87 -13.31 -23.93
CA ASN A 107 18.45 -14.62 -24.43
C ASN A 107 19.60 -15.51 -24.91
N LYS A 108 20.76 -14.95 -25.26
CA LYS A 108 21.96 -15.69 -25.67
C LYS A 108 22.95 -15.90 -24.51
N ILE A 109 22.60 -15.48 -23.29
CA ILE A 109 23.50 -15.52 -22.14
C ILE A 109 22.93 -16.47 -21.08
N PRO A 110 23.78 -17.29 -20.42
CA PRO A 110 23.32 -18.16 -19.35
C PRO A 110 22.70 -17.36 -18.20
N ILE A 111 21.51 -17.79 -17.74
CA ILE A 111 20.77 -17.09 -16.68
C ILE A 111 21.57 -17.00 -15.38
N GLN A 112 22.39 -18.02 -15.10
CA GLN A 112 23.28 -18.05 -13.94
C GLN A 112 24.36 -16.96 -14.01
N TRP A 113 24.89 -16.69 -15.22
CA TRP A 113 25.85 -15.61 -15.40
C TRP A 113 25.18 -14.26 -15.24
N ILE A 114 23.96 -14.07 -15.77
CA ILE A 114 23.19 -12.83 -15.61
C ILE A 114 22.99 -12.52 -14.12
N LEU A 115 22.60 -13.50 -13.32
CA LEU A 115 22.45 -13.35 -11.87
C LEU A 115 23.78 -12.95 -11.21
N LEU A 116 24.85 -13.72 -11.46
CA LEU A 116 26.19 -13.45 -10.94
C LEU A 116 26.66 -12.03 -11.27
N HIS A 117 26.47 -11.61 -12.52
CA HIS A 117 26.86 -10.31 -12.99
C HIS A 117 26.00 -9.19 -12.40
N THR A 118 24.68 -9.42 -12.28
CA THR A 118 23.76 -8.46 -11.66
C THR A 118 24.15 -8.15 -10.22
N HIS A 119 24.60 -9.13 -9.44
CA HIS A 119 25.11 -8.88 -8.08
C HIS A 119 26.34 -7.96 -8.09
N LYS A 120 27.23 -8.12 -9.08
CA LYS A 120 28.46 -7.33 -9.21
C LYS A 120 28.24 -5.91 -9.75
N ILE A 121 27.10 -5.61 -10.38
CA ILE A 121 26.74 -4.25 -10.78
C ILE A 121 26.42 -3.44 -9.52
N LEU A 122 27.20 -2.40 -9.27
CA LEU A 122 27.03 -1.53 -8.10
C LEU A 122 25.83 -0.57 -8.25
N ASP A 123 25.52 -0.11 -9.46
CA ASP A 123 24.40 0.81 -9.70
C ASP A 123 23.06 0.06 -9.77
N VAL A 124 22.12 0.43 -8.90
CA VAL A 124 20.80 -0.20 -8.79
C VAL A 124 19.99 -0.09 -10.09
N ARG A 125 20.15 0.98 -10.86
CA ARG A 125 19.40 1.21 -12.11
C ARG A 125 19.84 0.23 -13.19
N TYR A 126 21.15 0.04 -13.34
CA TYR A 126 21.69 -0.89 -14.32
C TYR A 126 21.42 -2.33 -13.91
N ALA A 127 21.53 -2.66 -12.63
CA ALA A 127 21.08 -3.97 -12.12
C ALA A 127 19.59 -4.21 -12.43
N TYR A 128 18.72 -3.24 -12.14
CA TYR A 128 17.29 -3.33 -12.45
C TYR A 128 17.02 -3.45 -13.95
N LEU A 129 17.73 -2.70 -14.78
CA LEU A 129 17.60 -2.72 -16.24
C LEU A 129 17.95 -4.12 -16.78
N LEU A 130 19.08 -4.70 -16.34
CA LEU A 130 19.50 -6.03 -16.77
C LEU A 130 18.50 -7.10 -16.33
N VAL A 131 18.06 -7.06 -15.07
CA VAL A 131 17.06 -8.02 -14.57
C VAL A 131 15.75 -7.89 -15.35
N SER A 132 15.24 -6.66 -15.52
CA SER A 132 13.99 -6.44 -16.25
C SER A 132 14.10 -6.87 -17.71
N ALA A 133 15.21 -6.55 -18.37
CA ALA A 133 15.48 -7.02 -19.72
C ALA A 133 15.47 -8.55 -19.78
N THR A 134 16.15 -9.23 -18.85
CA THR A 134 16.19 -10.70 -18.78
C THR A 134 14.79 -11.32 -18.67
N PHE A 135 13.89 -10.78 -17.85
CA PHE A 135 12.51 -11.29 -17.78
C PHE A 135 11.70 -11.07 -19.06
N THR A 136 12.07 -10.07 -19.86
CA THR A 136 11.36 -9.76 -21.13
C THR A 136 11.92 -10.53 -22.32
N THR A 137 13.24 -10.72 -22.41
CA THR A 137 13.88 -11.23 -23.62
C THR A 137 14.36 -12.68 -23.49
N HIS A 138 14.58 -13.21 -22.29
CA HIS A 138 15.22 -14.54 -22.12
C HIS A 138 14.39 -15.70 -22.68
N SER A 139 13.05 -15.59 -22.71
CA SER A 139 12.18 -16.58 -23.35
C SER A 139 11.79 -16.16 -24.76
N THR A 140 12.45 -16.70 -25.78
CA THR A 140 12.10 -16.48 -27.18
C THR A 140 11.23 -17.61 -27.72
N PHE A 141 10.32 -17.33 -28.65
CA PHE A 141 9.61 -18.38 -29.36
C PHE A 141 10.53 -18.93 -30.44
N SER A 142 11.04 -20.14 -30.26
CA SER A 142 11.90 -20.80 -31.25
C SER A 142 11.48 -22.25 -31.49
N SER A 143 11.79 -22.76 -32.68
CA SER A 143 11.62 -24.17 -33.05
C SER A 143 12.50 -25.11 -32.21
N ASP A 144 13.58 -24.61 -31.60
CA ASP A 144 14.64 -25.37 -30.93
C ASP A 144 14.93 -24.90 -29.48
N GLU A 145 13.92 -24.43 -28.75
CA GLU A 145 14.10 -23.83 -27.41
C GLU A 145 14.86 -24.74 -26.43
N TYR A 146 14.64 -26.05 -26.47
CA TYR A 146 15.37 -26.99 -25.63
C TYR A 146 16.86 -27.00 -25.96
N SER A 147 17.21 -27.11 -27.24
CA SER A 147 18.61 -27.12 -27.70
C SER A 147 19.31 -25.81 -27.36
N HIS A 148 18.60 -24.69 -27.46
CA HIS A 148 19.09 -23.39 -27.04
C HIS A 148 19.38 -23.33 -25.53
N SER A 149 18.44 -23.78 -24.69
CA SER A 149 18.63 -23.87 -23.24
C SER A 149 19.80 -24.78 -22.85
N ALA A 150 19.92 -25.93 -23.52
CA ALA A 150 21.04 -26.86 -23.32
C ALA A 150 22.38 -26.22 -23.70
N TYR A 151 22.44 -25.51 -24.83
CA TYR A 151 23.62 -24.77 -25.27
C TYR A 151 24.05 -23.68 -24.26
N LEU A 152 23.10 -22.90 -23.72
CA LEU A 152 23.40 -21.92 -22.67
C LEU A 152 23.95 -22.58 -21.40
N ASN A 153 23.41 -23.74 -21.01
CA ASN A 153 23.93 -24.49 -19.87
C ASN A 153 25.35 -25.02 -20.15
N GLU A 154 25.65 -25.43 -21.38
CA GLU A 154 27.00 -25.82 -21.78
C GLU A 154 27.98 -24.65 -21.65
N ILE A 155 27.63 -23.46 -22.18
CA ILE A 155 28.40 -22.22 -22.02
C ILE A 155 28.67 -21.94 -20.54
N TRP A 156 27.68 -22.12 -19.67
CA TRP A 156 27.85 -21.95 -18.22
C TRP A 156 28.87 -22.91 -17.63
N GLN A 157 28.81 -24.20 -17.99
CA GLN A 157 29.80 -25.18 -17.52
C GLN A 157 31.21 -24.89 -18.03
N GLN A 158 31.34 -24.44 -19.28
CA GLN A 158 32.62 -24.00 -19.84
C GLN A 158 33.16 -22.76 -19.10
N TYR A 159 32.31 -21.77 -18.85
CA TYR A 159 32.66 -20.58 -18.07
C TYR A 159 33.13 -20.93 -16.65
N ARG A 160 32.49 -21.89 -15.97
CA ARG A 160 32.92 -22.36 -14.65
C ARG A 160 34.30 -23.02 -14.67
N LYS A 161 34.65 -23.73 -15.74
CA LYS A 161 36.01 -24.27 -15.92
C LYS A 161 37.04 -23.14 -16.06
N LEU A 162 36.68 -22.05 -16.75
CA LEU A 162 37.54 -20.86 -16.89
C LEU A 162 37.64 -20.02 -15.60
N VAL A 163 36.58 -20.01 -14.77
CA VAL A 163 36.52 -19.26 -13.52
C VAL A 163 36.05 -20.20 -12.38
N PRO A 164 36.97 -20.99 -11.77
CA PRO A 164 36.62 -22.05 -10.82
C PRO A 164 35.96 -21.57 -9.53
N THR A 165 36.10 -20.29 -9.18
CA THR A 165 35.46 -19.68 -7.99
C THR A 165 33.95 -19.46 -8.15
N THR A 166 33.40 -19.78 -9.32
CA THR A 166 31.99 -19.57 -9.64
C THR A 166 31.10 -20.67 -9.03
N PRO A 167 30.01 -20.34 -8.31
CA PRO A 167 29.15 -21.32 -7.66
C PRO A 167 28.51 -22.30 -8.65
N ASP A 168 28.31 -23.54 -8.21
CA ASP A 168 27.49 -24.51 -8.94
C ASP A 168 26.02 -24.18 -8.71
N GLN A 169 25.38 -23.59 -9.71
CA GLN A 169 24.00 -23.17 -9.62
C GLN A 169 23.23 -23.66 -10.83
N THR A 170 22.05 -24.22 -10.57
CA THR A 170 21.12 -24.64 -11.62
C THR A 170 20.41 -23.42 -12.23
N PRO A 171 19.93 -23.51 -13.49
CA PRO A 171 19.13 -22.44 -14.10
C PRO A 171 17.90 -22.05 -13.26
N GLN A 172 17.26 -23.03 -12.61
CA GLN A 172 16.06 -22.81 -11.79
C GLN A 172 16.37 -22.01 -10.52
N GLU A 173 17.42 -22.37 -9.80
CA GLU A 173 17.87 -21.60 -8.63
C GLU A 173 18.24 -20.17 -9.00
N ALA A 174 18.82 -19.97 -10.19
CA ALA A 174 19.15 -18.64 -10.67
C ALA A 174 17.90 -17.81 -10.97
N TRP A 175 16.86 -18.40 -11.56
CA TRP A 175 15.57 -17.75 -11.78
C TRP A 175 14.86 -17.36 -10.48
N ASP A 176 14.88 -18.23 -9.47
CA ASP A 176 14.27 -17.96 -8.17
C ASP A 176 14.97 -16.79 -7.45
N GLN A 177 16.31 -16.76 -7.50
CA GLN A 177 17.11 -15.65 -6.96
C GLN A 177 16.92 -14.35 -7.75
N LEU A 178 16.87 -14.40 -9.09
CA LEU A 178 16.58 -13.23 -9.93
C LEU A 178 15.18 -12.65 -9.66
N THR A 179 14.17 -13.50 -9.45
CA THR A 179 12.81 -13.06 -9.12
C THR A 179 12.78 -12.34 -7.77
N THR A 180 13.49 -12.88 -6.79
CA THR A 180 13.63 -12.28 -5.46
C THR A 180 14.36 -10.93 -5.56
N LEU A 181 15.50 -10.89 -6.26
CA LEU A 181 16.29 -9.69 -6.51
C LEU A 181 15.48 -8.60 -7.22
N ARG A 182 14.71 -8.95 -8.25
CA ARG A 182 13.83 -8.02 -8.97
C ARG A 182 12.83 -7.36 -8.03
N SER A 183 12.14 -8.18 -7.23
CA SER A 183 11.11 -7.72 -6.29
C SER A 183 11.70 -6.76 -5.26
N SER A 184 12.84 -7.12 -4.65
CA SER A 184 13.50 -6.27 -3.65
C SER A 184 14.01 -4.95 -4.21
N ILE A 185 14.49 -4.91 -5.47
CA ILE A 185 14.92 -3.65 -6.11
C ILE A 185 13.72 -2.74 -6.39
N VAL A 186 12.59 -3.28 -6.86
CA VAL A 186 11.38 -2.49 -7.15
C VAL A 186 10.75 -1.94 -5.88
N GLU A 187 10.62 -2.75 -4.84
CA GLU A 187 10.04 -2.35 -3.56
C GLU A 187 10.75 -1.12 -2.96
N LEU A 188 12.09 -1.09 -3.02
CA LEU A 188 12.86 0.08 -2.58
C LEU A 188 12.80 1.27 -3.55
N LYS A 189 12.64 1.02 -4.85
CA LYS A 189 12.45 2.10 -5.83
C LYS A 189 11.10 2.79 -5.63
N ASP A 190 10.06 2.07 -5.24
CA ASP A 190 8.72 2.62 -5.01
C ASP A 190 8.64 3.38 -3.67
N LEU A 191 9.36 2.95 -2.63
CA LEU A 191 9.55 3.72 -1.39
C LEU A 191 10.18 5.11 -1.63
N LYS A 192 10.91 5.26 -2.75
CA LYS A 192 11.50 6.52 -3.21
C LYS A 192 10.47 7.52 -3.75
N LEU A 193 9.26 7.08 -4.11
CA LEU A 193 8.17 7.99 -4.46
C LEU A 193 7.56 8.67 -3.22
N THR A 194 7.71 8.04 -2.05
CA THR A 194 7.28 8.62 -0.76
C THR A 194 8.36 9.45 -0.04
N VAL A 195 9.65 9.28 -0.37
CA VAL A 195 10.78 10.02 0.22
C VAL A 195 11.44 10.90 -0.84
N PRO A 196 11.50 12.24 -0.69
CA PRO A 196 11.89 13.16 -1.75
C PRO A 196 13.41 13.12 -1.97
N ILE A 197 13.90 12.14 -2.76
CA ILE A 197 15.27 12.10 -3.25
C ILE A 197 15.26 12.57 -4.71
N PRO A 198 15.83 13.75 -5.03
CA PRO A 198 15.93 14.25 -6.40
C PRO A 198 16.53 13.19 -7.35
N LEU A 199 16.03 13.13 -8.59
CA LEU A 199 16.55 12.21 -9.60
C LEU A 199 18.07 12.37 -9.78
N SER A 200 18.61 13.58 -9.62
CA SER A 200 20.05 13.86 -9.70
C SER A 200 20.88 13.25 -8.55
N GLU A 201 20.31 13.10 -7.35
CA GLU A 201 20.97 12.40 -6.23
C GLU A 201 20.90 10.87 -6.44
N TYR A 202 19.85 10.37 -7.09
CA TYR A 202 19.71 8.95 -7.46
C TYR A 202 20.85 8.42 -8.34
N ILE A 203 21.38 9.26 -9.24
CA ILE A 203 22.42 8.90 -10.22
C ILE A 203 23.76 8.58 -9.53
N ARG A 204 23.94 8.96 -8.26
CA ARG A 204 25.22 8.92 -7.55
C ARG A 204 25.39 7.78 -6.54
N TYR A 205 24.33 7.00 -6.27
CA TYR A 205 24.38 5.97 -5.23
C TYR A 205 24.52 4.57 -5.81
N ASP A 206 25.51 3.82 -5.33
CA ASP A 206 25.58 2.37 -5.47
C ASP A 206 24.55 1.68 -4.56
N LYS A 207 24.37 0.36 -4.69
CA LYS A 207 23.42 -0.44 -3.90
C LYS A 207 23.58 -0.21 -2.39
N PHE A 208 24.83 -0.09 -1.91
CA PHE A 208 25.15 0.17 -0.50
C PHE A 208 24.77 1.59 -0.07
N GLY A 209 25.16 2.61 -0.84
CA GLY A 209 24.81 4.00 -0.59
C GLY A 209 23.31 4.26 -0.69
N PHE A 210 22.61 3.55 -1.58
CA PHE A 210 21.18 3.65 -1.77
C PHE A 210 20.40 3.19 -0.54
N ILE A 211 20.69 1.98 -0.02
CA ILE A 211 20.03 1.47 1.18
C ILE A 211 20.41 2.28 2.42
N THR A 212 21.68 2.69 2.53
CA THR A 212 22.18 3.53 3.64
C THR A 212 21.44 4.88 3.68
N ASN A 213 21.21 5.51 2.52
CA ASN A 213 20.44 6.75 2.45
C ASN A 213 18.96 6.59 2.79
N LEU A 214 18.32 5.52 2.31
CA LEU A 214 16.94 5.21 2.68
C LEU A 214 16.82 5.00 4.18
N MET A 215 17.78 4.29 4.78
CA MET A 215 17.87 4.18 6.23
C MET A 215 18.03 5.57 6.85
N HIS A 216 18.95 6.43 6.40
CA HIS A 216 19.13 7.80 6.90
C HIS A 216 17.85 8.65 6.86
N SER A 217 16.95 8.42 5.90
CA SER A 217 15.67 9.12 5.83
C SER A 217 14.68 8.75 6.96
N CYS A 218 14.90 7.63 7.66
CA CYS A 218 14.08 7.22 8.80
C CYS A 218 14.36 8.12 10.01
N THR A 219 13.42 9.00 10.38
CA THR A 219 13.63 10.01 11.44
C THR A 219 13.68 9.46 12.87
N SER A 220 13.20 8.24 13.12
CA SER A 220 13.18 7.63 14.46
C SER A 220 13.69 6.18 14.47
N PRO A 221 14.20 5.67 15.62
CA PRO A 221 14.63 4.28 15.75
C PRO A 221 13.51 3.27 15.45
N THR A 222 12.27 3.55 15.86
CA THR A 222 11.11 2.66 15.61
C THR A 222 10.82 2.52 14.12
N LYS A 223 10.80 3.64 13.37
CA LYS A 223 10.65 3.62 11.91
C LYS A 223 11.80 2.91 11.23
N LEU A 224 13.03 3.11 11.71
CA LEU A 224 14.20 2.42 11.18
C LEU A 224 14.11 0.90 11.41
N ILE A 225 13.71 0.45 12.61
CA ILE A 225 13.53 -0.96 12.93
C ILE A 225 12.43 -1.59 12.05
N GLN A 226 11.31 -0.89 11.86
CA GLN A 226 10.25 -1.33 10.94
C GLN A 226 10.78 -1.45 9.51
N PHE A 227 11.53 -0.45 9.03
CA PHE A 227 12.15 -0.48 7.71
C PHE A 227 13.19 -1.61 7.56
N ILE A 228 14.02 -1.84 8.58
CA ILE A 228 15.00 -2.94 8.58
C ILE A 228 14.28 -4.28 8.42
N ARG A 229 13.25 -4.52 9.22
CA ARG A 229 12.47 -5.77 9.20
C ARG A 229 11.69 -5.96 7.92
N ALA A 230 11.05 -4.90 7.43
CA ALA A 230 10.17 -4.97 6.27
C ALA A 230 10.96 -5.03 4.95
N HIS A 231 12.06 -4.30 4.82
CA HIS A 231 12.70 -4.06 3.51
C HIS A 231 14.22 -4.26 3.51
N ALA A 232 14.96 -3.72 4.49
CA ALA A 232 16.43 -3.68 4.40
C ALA A 232 17.07 -5.09 4.45
N ILE A 233 16.55 -5.99 5.29
CA ILE A 233 17.06 -7.37 5.37
C ILE A 233 16.91 -8.07 4.03
N SER A 234 15.70 -8.07 3.47
CA SER A 234 15.40 -8.70 2.17
C SER A 234 16.26 -8.12 1.05
N PHE A 235 16.43 -6.80 1.01
CA PHE A 235 17.26 -6.15 0.01
C PHE A 235 18.75 -6.50 0.15
N CYS A 236 19.30 -6.46 1.36
CA CYS A 236 20.71 -6.79 1.61
C CYS A 236 21.00 -8.25 1.27
N GLN A 237 20.13 -9.18 1.70
CA GLN A 237 20.23 -10.60 1.34
C GLN A 237 20.16 -10.80 -0.18
N SER A 238 19.19 -10.18 -0.84
CA SER A 238 19.02 -10.34 -2.29
C SER A 238 20.16 -9.71 -3.09
N ASN A 239 20.84 -8.68 -2.58
CA ASN A 239 21.93 -8.00 -3.27
C ASN A 239 23.33 -8.46 -2.83
N ASN A 240 23.45 -9.49 -1.97
CA ASN A 240 24.70 -9.91 -1.36
C ASN A 240 25.46 -8.75 -0.66
N LEU A 241 24.71 -7.88 0.02
CA LEU A 241 25.25 -6.82 0.87
C LEU A 241 25.29 -7.28 2.33
N SER A 242 26.34 -6.87 3.03
CA SER A 242 26.47 -7.06 4.47
C SER A 242 25.53 -6.11 5.20
N LEU A 243 24.49 -6.67 5.82
CA LEU A 243 23.51 -5.91 6.62
C LEU A 243 24.20 -5.16 7.77
N ASP A 244 25.17 -5.82 8.42
CA ASP A 244 25.96 -5.24 9.51
C ASP A 244 26.62 -3.93 9.09
N ASP A 245 27.28 -3.90 7.92
CA ASP A 245 27.99 -2.70 7.46
C ASP A 245 27.03 -1.56 7.11
N VAL A 246 25.87 -1.88 6.52
CA VAL A 246 24.81 -0.91 6.20
C VAL A 246 24.24 -0.29 7.49
N ILE A 247 23.97 -1.12 8.50
CA ILE A 247 23.44 -0.66 9.80
C ILE A 247 24.46 0.21 10.51
N ILE A 248 25.72 -0.22 10.54
CA ILE A 248 26.82 0.53 11.17
C ILE A 248 26.95 1.91 10.53
N GLU A 249 27.06 2.00 9.20
CA GLU A 249 27.17 3.31 8.53
C GLU A 249 25.94 4.20 8.76
N SER A 250 24.74 3.58 8.81
CA SER A 250 23.48 4.29 8.96
C SER A 250 23.19 4.80 10.38
N VAL A 251 23.62 4.09 11.44
CA VAL A 251 23.17 4.32 12.84
C VAL A 251 24.21 5.09 13.65
N VAL A 252 25.49 4.75 13.47
CA VAL A 252 26.59 5.14 14.37
C VAL A 252 26.80 6.66 14.44
N ARG A 253 26.51 7.38 13.35
CA ARG A 253 26.67 8.84 13.24
C ARG A 253 25.40 9.67 13.48
N ARG A 254 24.28 9.05 13.86
CA ARG A 254 23.00 9.78 14.05
C ARG A 254 23.00 10.65 15.30
N ASP A 255 22.17 11.69 15.32
CA ASP A 255 21.90 12.50 16.52
C ASP A 255 20.86 11.83 17.44
N TRP A 256 20.98 10.52 17.65
CA TRP A 256 20.17 9.77 18.60
C TRP A 256 20.94 9.52 19.88
N ASP A 257 20.22 9.39 21.00
CA ASP A 257 20.80 8.96 22.27
C ASP A 257 21.55 7.62 22.09
N VAL A 258 22.72 7.50 22.72
CA VAL A 258 23.59 6.31 22.60
C VAL A 258 22.85 5.02 22.93
N THR A 259 22.01 5.01 23.96
CA THR A 259 21.21 3.84 24.36
C THR A 259 20.31 3.32 23.24
N LYS A 260 19.73 4.22 22.43
CA LYS A 260 18.92 3.85 21.26
C LYS A 260 19.77 3.30 20.12
N LYS A 261 20.96 3.86 19.89
CA LYS A 261 21.92 3.36 18.88
C LYS A 261 22.39 1.95 19.22
N LEU A 262 22.80 1.75 20.47
CA LEU A 262 23.24 0.46 20.99
C LEU A 262 22.10 -0.57 20.88
N GLY A 263 20.87 -0.20 21.25
CA GLY A 263 19.71 -1.08 21.08
C GLY A 263 19.45 -1.54 19.64
N VAL A 264 19.77 -0.73 18.63
CA VAL A 264 19.70 -1.16 17.22
C VAL A 264 20.89 -2.07 16.87
N LEU A 265 22.11 -1.71 17.27
CA LEU A 265 23.31 -2.50 16.98
C LEU A 265 23.26 -3.91 17.59
N THR A 266 22.85 -4.03 18.87
CA THR A 266 22.74 -5.33 19.55
C THR A 266 21.74 -6.27 18.88
N ASN A 267 20.67 -5.73 18.29
CA ASN A 267 19.63 -6.54 17.68
C ASN A 267 19.98 -7.05 16.28
N TYR A 268 20.91 -6.41 15.57
CA TYR A 268 21.11 -6.68 14.14
C TYR A 268 22.58 -6.84 13.69
N VAL A 269 23.58 -6.42 14.48
CA VAL A 269 25.00 -6.66 14.18
C VAL A 269 25.45 -7.88 14.98
N GLN A 270 25.71 -8.98 14.28
CA GLN A 270 26.08 -10.25 14.93
C GLN A 270 27.59 -10.44 15.05
N ASP A 271 28.38 -9.80 14.17
CA ASP A 271 29.84 -9.89 14.18
C ASP A 271 30.45 -8.97 15.26
N GLN A 272 31.13 -9.56 16.24
CA GLN A 272 31.79 -8.84 17.33
C GLN A 272 32.89 -7.88 16.85
N THR A 273 33.58 -8.21 15.75
CA THR A 273 34.65 -7.35 15.21
C THR A 273 34.06 -6.09 14.56
N LYS A 274 32.94 -6.23 13.87
CA LYS A 274 32.19 -5.11 13.29
C LYS A 274 31.51 -4.27 14.36
N LEU A 275 30.98 -4.92 15.41
CA LEU A 275 30.44 -4.23 16.57
C LEU A 275 31.51 -3.37 17.26
N SER A 276 32.75 -3.87 17.39
CA SER A 276 33.88 -3.07 17.89
C SER A 276 34.14 -1.84 17.02
N SER A 277 34.20 -2.01 15.69
CA SER A 277 34.37 -0.89 14.75
C SER A 277 33.21 0.11 14.81
N ALA A 278 31.98 -0.36 15.07
CA ALA A 278 30.82 0.49 15.24
C ALA A 278 30.91 1.36 16.50
N LEU A 279 31.35 0.78 17.63
CA LEU A 279 31.56 1.51 18.88
C LEU A 279 32.64 2.58 18.70
N GLU A 280 33.76 2.25 18.04
CA GLU A 280 34.86 3.19 17.74
C GLU A 280 34.45 4.38 16.87
N LYS A 281 33.44 4.22 16.02
CA LYS A 281 32.91 5.28 15.15
C LYS A 281 31.72 6.01 15.77
N MET A 282 31.19 5.54 16.90
CA MET A 282 29.92 6.01 17.47
C MET A 282 30.03 7.43 17.99
N THR A 283 29.10 8.27 17.54
CA THR A 283 29.03 9.66 17.98
C THR A 283 28.29 9.79 19.30
N PHE A 284 28.74 10.71 20.14
CA PHE A 284 28.17 10.99 21.47
C PHE A 284 28.19 12.51 21.76
N GLN A 285 27.28 12.98 22.62
CA GLN A 285 27.02 14.39 22.89
C GLN A 285 27.48 14.84 24.29
N ASN A 286 27.65 13.92 25.23
CA ASN A 286 28.06 14.22 26.60
C ASN A 286 28.83 13.06 27.26
N ASP A 287 29.41 13.31 28.43
CA ASP A 287 30.22 12.32 29.17
C ASP A 287 29.39 11.15 29.71
N ASN A 288 28.08 11.32 29.90
CA ASN A 288 27.20 10.23 30.34
C ASN A 288 26.99 9.21 29.21
N GLU A 289 26.76 9.68 27.98
CA GLU A 289 26.71 8.83 26.80
C GLU A 289 28.04 8.09 26.56
N LEU A 290 29.17 8.76 26.80
CA LEU A 290 30.49 8.12 26.71
C LEU A 290 30.67 6.99 27.75
N LYS A 291 30.09 7.16 28.97
CA LYS A 291 30.07 6.10 29.98
C LYS A 291 29.20 4.93 29.54
N GLU A 292 28.03 5.19 28.96
CA GLU A 292 27.15 4.13 28.41
C GLU A 292 27.87 3.28 27.35
N ILE A 293 28.63 3.90 26.43
CA ILE A 293 29.43 3.17 25.43
C ILE A 293 30.51 2.30 26.11
N LYS A 294 31.22 2.84 27.11
CA LYS A 294 32.26 2.11 27.85
C LYS A 294 31.71 0.95 28.66
N GLU A 295 30.55 1.14 29.31
CA GLU A 295 29.86 0.09 30.06
C GLU A 295 29.38 -1.03 29.13
N PHE A 296 28.80 -0.67 27.97
CA PHE A 296 28.39 -1.64 26.96
C PHE A 296 29.58 -2.42 26.38
N ALA A 297 30.69 -1.74 26.06
CA ALA A 297 31.91 -2.39 25.59
C ALA A 297 32.48 -3.38 26.62
N LYS A 298 32.45 -3.00 27.91
CA LYS A 298 32.87 -3.87 29.01
C LYS A 298 31.94 -5.07 29.19
N GLN A 299 30.62 -4.89 29.08
CA GLN A 299 29.64 -5.97 29.13
C GLN A 299 29.78 -6.94 27.94
N SER A 300 30.21 -6.44 26.79
CA SER A 300 30.35 -7.21 25.55
C SER A 300 31.76 -7.79 25.32
N ASN A 301 32.69 -7.64 26.27
CA ASN A 301 34.11 -8.03 26.16
C ASN A 301 34.85 -7.41 24.94
N ILE A 302 34.56 -6.15 24.61
CA ILE A 302 35.19 -5.43 23.49
C ILE A 302 36.22 -4.43 24.01
N SER A 303 37.44 -4.46 23.48
CA SER A 303 38.44 -3.43 23.77
C SER A 303 38.07 -2.13 23.06
N PHE A 304 37.70 -1.10 23.83
CA PHE A 304 37.21 0.16 23.28
C PHE A 304 38.20 1.32 23.51
N THR A 305 38.55 2.01 22.43
CA THR A 305 39.32 3.27 22.47
C THR A 305 38.53 4.37 21.77
N THR A 306 38.37 5.52 22.43
CA THR A 306 37.52 6.62 21.95
C THR A 306 38.31 7.57 21.08
N SER A 307 37.80 7.89 19.89
CA SER A 307 38.33 8.99 19.08
C SER A 307 37.74 10.34 19.51
N PRO A 308 38.55 11.39 19.73
CA PRO A 308 38.07 12.74 20.05
C PRO A 308 37.12 13.33 18.98
N ASN A 309 37.23 12.87 17.74
CA ASN A 309 36.44 13.36 16.60
C ASN A 309 34.97 12.92 16.63
N ASN A 310 34.58 12.01 17.53
CA ASN A 310 33.23 11.48 17.63
C ASN A 310 32.30 12.32 18.53
N TYR A 311 32.84 13.32 19.21
CA TYR A 311 32.07 14.22 20.05
C TYR A 311 31.29 15.24 19.19
N ILE A 312 29.95 15.19 19.23
CA ILE A 312 29.08 16.14 18.52
C ILE A 312 28.63 17.22 19.51
N ARG A 313 29.15 18.44 19.37
CA ARG A 313 28.55 19.62 20.02
C ARG A 313 27.18 19.88 19.39
N SER A 314 26.13 19.94 20.20
CA SER A 314 24.78 20.31 19.79
C SER A 314 24.81 21.59 18.94
N ARG A 315 24.58 21.46 17.63
CA ARG A 315 24.49 22.59 16.72
C ARG A 315 23.04 23.00 16.58
N ILE A 316 22.74 24.20 17.06
CA ILE A 316 21.57 24.96 16.66
C ILE A 316 21.84 25.51 15.25
N SER A 317 20.90 25.25 14.33
CA SER A 317 20.78 25.70 12.92
C SER A 317 21.38 24.81 11.80
N PRO A 318 20.66 24.66 10.66
CA PRO A 318 21.10 23.86 9.53
C PRO A 318 22.12 24.63 8.69
N ARG A 319 23.27 24.02 8.41
CA ARG A 319 24.22 24.54 7.43
C ARG A 319 23.60 24.46 6.02
N PRO A 320 23.75 25.50 5.17
CA PRO A 320 23.34 25.40 3.78
C PRO A 320 24.23 24.38 3.05
N LYS A 321 23.60 23.45 2.33
CA LYS A 321 24.30 22.53 1.42
C LYS A 321 24.96 23.35 0.31
N LEU A 322 26.30 23.27 0.21
CA LEU A 322 27.05 23.76 -0.94
C LEU A 322 26.73 22.87 -2.15
N PHE A 323 25.95 23.40 -3.10
CA PHE A 323 25.80 22.78 -4.42
C PHE A 323 27.05 23.07 -5.24
N ARG A 324 27.81 22.02 -5.56
CA ARG A 324 28.78 22.07 -6.68
C ARG A 324 28.00 21.91 -7.99
N SER A 325 28.43 22.66 -9.01
CA SER A 325 27.89 22.60 -10.36
C SER A 325 27.94 21.18 -10.92
N ASN A 326 26.79 20.73 -11.44
CA ASN A 326 26.67 19.52 -12.26
C ASN A 326 26.90 19.92 -13.72
N SER A 327 28.00 19.45 -14.30
CA SER A 327 28.11 19.19 -15.73
C SER A 327 27.98 17.67 -15.88
N ASN A 328 26.80 17.20 -16.26
CA ASN A 328 26.62 15.90 -16.91
C ASN A 328 25.19 15.83 -17.47
N GLU A 329 25.15 15.47 -18.74
CA GLU A 329 24.03 15.52 -19.68
C GLU A 329 22.84 14.63 -19.28
N ASP A 330 21.69 15.12 -19.70
CA ASP A 330 20.37 14.52 -19.58
C ASP A 330 20.25 13.14 -20.25
N PHE A 331 19.56 12.24 -19.55
CA PHE A 331 18.62 11.32 -20.19
C PHE A 331 17.24 11.66 -19.62
N SER A 332 16.50 12.51 -20.32
CA SER A 332 15.05 12.62 -20.18
C SER A 332 14.40 11.77 -21.27
N GLN A 333 13.56 10.83 -20.85
CA GLN A 333 12.38 10.50 -21.65
C GLN A 333 11.48 11.73 -21.60
N GLY A 334 10.98 12.13 -22.76
CA GLY A 334 10.27 13.38 -22.94
C GLY A 334 9.03 13.48 -22.06
N ASP A 335 8.89 14.60 -21.37
CA ASP A 335 7.62 15.30 -21.23
C ASP A 335 7.85 16.76 -20.78
N SER A 336 7.03 17.64 -21.35
CA SER A 336 6.76 19.04 -21.04
C SER A 336 7.72 20.14 -21.56
N ILE A 337 7.21 20.84 -22.58
CA ILE A 337 7.57 22.21 -22.98
C ILE A 337 7.11 23.18 -21.88
N GLY A 338 8.01 24.04 -21.42
CA GLY A 338 7.76 25.00 -20.35
C GLY A 338 6.95 26.22 -20.77
N SER A 339 6.05 26.65 -19.88
CA SER A 339 5.63 28.06 -19.74
C SER A 339 6.00 28.55 -18.33
N PRO A 340 6.32 29.84 -18.13
CA PRO A 340 6.95 30.32 -16.91
C PRO A 340 5.90 30.71 -15.86
N LEU A 341 5.81 29.96 -14.76
CA LEU A 341 4.96 30.35 -13.62
C LEU A 341 5.77 31.02 -12.50
N LYS A 342 5.23 32.19 -12.15
CA LYS A 342 5.69 33.20 -11.20
C LYS A 342 5.82 32.65 -9.77
N ARG A 343 6.82 33.16 -9.05
CA ARG A 343 6.93 33.09 -7.58
C ARG A 343 5.92 34.03 -6.93
N CYS A 344 5.32 33.60 -5.82
CA CYS A 344 4.84 34.47 -4.75
C CYS A 344 4.94 33.75 -3.38
N PRO A 345 4.96 34.50 -2.27
CA PRO A 345 5.77 34.22 -1.09
C PRO A 345 5.03 33.52 0.06
N SER A 346 5.83 32.90 0.94
CA SER A 346 5.43 32.34 2.23
C SER A 346 5.03 33.42 3.23
N SER A 347 3.89 33.24 3.88
CA SER A 347 3.45 33.97 5.07
C SER A 347 3.54 33.08 6.32
N ASP A 348 4.18 33.62 7.36
CA ASP A 348 4.25 33.08 8.72
C ASP A 348 2.87 32.85 9.35
N THR A 349 2.76 31.88 10.27
CA THR A 349 1.92 32.00 11.48
C THR A 349 2.16 30.86 12.50
N ILE A 350 2.65 31.27 13.68
CA ILE A 350 2.22 30.91 15.05
C ILE A 350 2.37 29.44 15.51
N THR A 351 3.39 29.24 16.35
CA THR A 351 3.63 28.08 17.22
C THR A 351 2.71 28.11 18.45
N ILE A 352 1.86 27.10 18.61
CA ILE A 352 1.07 26.84 19.83
C ILE A 352 1.96 26.13 20.86
N LYS A 353 1.95 26.63 22.11
CA LYS A 353 2.75 26.14 23.25
C LYS A 353 2.27 24.76 23.75
N ASN A 354 3.26 23.97 24.15
CA ASN A 354 3.19 22.62 24.72
C ASN A 354 2.23 22.47 25.90
N VAL A 355 1.36 21.45 25.83
CA VAL A 355 0.64 20.88 26.97
C VAL A 355 1.41 19.64 27.43
N ILE A 356 1.82 19.63 28.70
CA ILE A 356 2.54 18.52 29.35
C ILE A 356 1.52 17.45 29.76
N TYR A 357 1.78 16.20 29.36
CA TYR A 357 1.07 15.01 29.78
C TYR A 357 1.23 14.78 31.29
N TYR A 358 0.12 14.80 32.05
CA TYR A 358 0.07 14.20 33.39
C TYR A 358 -0.66 12.86 33.33
N GLY A 359 -0.14 11.89 34.08
CA GLY A 359 -0.55 10.48 34.09
C GLY A 359 -1.96 10.21 34.59
N SER A 360 -2.34 8.92 34.59
CA SER A 360 -3.69 8.41 34.93
C SER A 360 -4.25 8.99 36.24
N LEU A 361 -5.56 9.21 36.31
CA LEU A 361 -6.32 9.66 37.50
C LEU A 361 -5.86 8.98 38.81
N LYS A 362 -5.55 7.68 38.77
CA LYS A 362 -5.04 6.92 39.92
C LYS A 362 -3.77 7.50 40.57
N GLN A 363 -2.85 8.08 39.79
CA GLN A 363 -1.62 8.68 40.32
C GLN A 363 -1.88 10.05 40.94
N LEU A 364 -2.90 10.76 40.46
CA LEU A 364 -3.31 12.06 40.96
C LEU A 364 -3.96 11.93 42.35
N THR A 365 -4.90 10.99 42.51
CA THR A 365 -5.76 10.79 43.70
C THR A 365 -5.41 9.51 44.47
N ASN A 366 -4.12 9.32 44.80
CA ASN A 366 -3.59 8.12 45.46
C ASN A 366 -3.57 8.18 47.01
N GLY A 367 -4.19 9.19 47.63
CA GLY A 367 -4.15 9.38 49.08
C GLY A 367 -2.82 9.91 49.61
N GLN A 368 -1.94 10.46 48.75
CA GLN A 368 -0.65 11.03 49.12
C GLN A 368 -0.54 12.49 48.66
N PRO A 369 -0.09 13.43 49.51
CA PRO A 369 0.35 13.23 50.91
C PRO A 369 -0.82 12.96 51.89
N MET A 370 -0.52 12.34 53.04
CA MET A 370 -1.51 12.05 54.09
C MET A 370 -1.99 13.29 54.85
N ASN A 371 -1.32 14.44 54.68
CA ASN A 371 -1.77 15.71 55.24
C ASN A 371 -2.95 16.26 54.41
N PRO A 372 -4.17 16.42 54.99
CA PRO A 372 -5.35 16.85 54.23
C PRO A 372 -5.20 18.20 53.52
N ASN A 373 -4.43 19.13 54.10
CA ASN A 373 -4.24 20.45 53.50
C ASN A 373 -3.34 20.36 52.26
N GLU A 374 -2.21 19.68 52.36
CA GLU A 374 -1.29 19.45 51.23
C GLU A 374 -1.93 18.58 50.13
N TYR A 375 -2.75 17.59 50.53
CA TYR A 375 -3.50 16.78 49.58
C TYR A 375 -4.55 17.59 48.83
N SER A 376 -5.24 18.50 49.53
CA SER A 376 -6.19 19.42 48.87
C SER A 376 -5.48 20.40 47.93
N GLU A 377 -4.28 20.89 48.27
CA GLU A 377 -3.48 21.75 47.37
C GLU A 377 -3.03 21.00 46.11
N LYS A 378 -2.58 19.74 46.26
CA LYS A 378 -2.25 18.86 45.13
C LYS A 378 -3.43 18.69 44.17
N LEU A 379 -4.65 18.58 44.69
CA LEU A 379 -5.87 18.38 43.89
C LEU A 379 -6.51 19.70 43.41
N SER A 380 -6.05 20.86 43.88
CA SER A 380 -6.68 22.17 43.62
C SER A 380 -6.74 22.55 42.13
N GLN A 381 -5.76 22.11 41.32
CA GLN A 381 -5.71 22.36 39.88
C GLN A 381 -6.74 21.52 39.09
N PHE A 382 -7.34 20.51 39.72
CA PHE A 382 -8.29 19.57 39.14
C PHE A 382 -9.64 19.60 39.87
N LYS A 383 -9.89 20.62 40.69
CA LYS A 383 -11.10 20.78 41.52
C LYS A 383 -12.41 20.76 40.72
N ASP A 384 -12.34 21.03 39.41
CA ASP A 384 -13.49 21.06 38.51
C ASP A 384 -13.73 19.71 37.80
N MET A 385 -12.82 18.73 37.94
CA MET A 385 -13.06 17.36 37.45
C MET A 385 -14.05 16.63 38.37
N ALA A 386 -15.09 16.05 37.79
CA ALA A 386 -16.16 15.37 38.52
C ALA A 386 -15.65 14.24 39.43
N GLU A 387 -14.62 13.53 38.99
CA GLU A 387 -14.02 12.40 39.71
C GLU A 387 -13.10 12.81 40.87
N VAL A 388 -12.53 14.02 40.81
CA VAL A 388 -11.56 14.53 41.80
C VAL A 388 -12.23 15.46 42.82
N LYS A 389 -13.28 16.18 42.40
CA LYS A 389 -14.00 17.16 43.21
C LYS A 389 -14.49 16.62 44.57
N PRO A 390 -15.12 15.42 44.67
CA PRO A 390 -15.52 14.85 45.96
C PRO A 390 -14.35 14.60 46.92
N ILE A 391 -13.24 14.06 46.39
CA ILE A 391 -12.05 13.73 47.17
C ILE A 391 -11.36 15.01 47.66
N TYR A 392 -11.33 16.04 46.81
CA TYR A 392 -10.84 17.37 47.18
C TYR A 392 -11.69 18.00 48.30
N GLN A 393 -13.02 17.93 48.22
CA GLN A 393 -13.93 18.46 49.25
C GLN A 393 -13.78 17.72 50.58
N LEU A 394 -13.69 16.39 50.58
CA LEU A 394 -13.44 15.59 51.79
C LEU A 394 -12.12 15.95 52.48
N ALA A 395 -11.05 16.18 51.71
CA ALA A 395 -9.76 16.59 52.25
C ALA A 395 -9.77 18.01 52.80
N LYS A 396 -10.43 18.95 52.10
CA LYS A 396 -10.45 20.37 52.46
C LYS A 396 -11.36 20.67 53.65
N GLU A 397 -12.61 20.20 53.58
CA GLU A 397 -13.70 20.58 54.49
C GLU A 397 -13.82 19.62 55.68
N TYR A 398 -13.71 18.31 55.43
CA TYR A 398 -13.88 17.27 56.46
C TYR A 398 -12.57 16.66 56.97
N LYS A 399 -11.43 17.16 56.47
CA LYS A 399 -10.07 16.73 56.84
C LYS A 399 -9.82 15.23 56.66
N GLN A 400 -10.47 14.60 55.67
CA GLN A 400 -10.30 13.18 55.33
C GLN A 400 -9.47 13.02 54.04
N VAL A 401 -8.36 12.27 54.11
CA VAL A 401 -7.55 11.90 52.94
C VAL A 401 -7.96 10.50 52.48
N ILE A 402 -8.41 10.39 51.24
CA ILE A 402 -8.97 9.16 50.68
C ILE A 402 -8.39 8.94 49.28
N SER A 403 -8.11 7.68 48.94
CA SER A 403 -7.71 7.31 47.59
C SER A 403 -8.93 7.15 46.68
N TYR A 404 -8.74 7.30 45.37
CA TYR A 404 -9.83 7.07 44.42
C TYR A 404 -10.34 5.62 44.46
N GLU A 405 -9.47 4.65 44.75
CA GLU A 405 -9.88 3.24 44.85
C GLU A 405 -10.79 2.99 46.06
N ASP A 406 -10.47 3.59 47.21
CA ASP A 406 -11.32 3.50 48.42
C ASP A 406 -12.66 4.22 48.21
N PHE A 407 -12.65 5.36 47.53
CA PHE A 407 -13.87 6.12 47.23
C PHE A 407 -14.80 5.41 46.22
N GLN A 408 -14.32 4.42 45.46
CA GLN A 408 -15.17 3.63 44.56
C GLN A 408 -15.99 2.55 45.31
N SER A 409 -15.64 2.21 46.54
CA SER A 409 -16.38 1.22 47.33
C SER A 409 -17.65 1.81 47.95
N ASN A 410 -18.82 1.30 47.57
CA ASN A 410 -20.12 1.73 48.11
C ASN A 410 -20.24 1.47 49.62
N GLU A 411 -19.70 0.35 50.11
CA GLU A 411 -19.72 0.02 51.53
C GLU A 411 -18.83 0.98 52.34
N PHE A 412 -17.66 1.34 51.79
CA PHE A 412 -16.77 2.32 52.40
C PHE A 412 -17.42 3.72 52.44
N LYS A 413 -18.03 4.15 51.33
CA LYS A 413 -18.80 5.41 51.26
C LYS A 413 -19.92 5.47 52.30
N LYS A 414 -20.72 4.40 52.43
CA LYS A 414 -21.81 4.31 53.41
C LYS A 414 -21.30 4.46 54.85
N ASN A 415 -20.27 3.72 55.22
CA ASN A 415 -19.70 3.77 56.56
C ASN A 415 -19.06 5.13 56.88
N LEU A 416 -18.37 5.73 55.91
CA LEU A 416 -17.78 7.05 56.07
C LEU A 416 -18.85 8.15 56.17
N PHE A 417 -19.93 8.05 55.38
CA PHE A 417 -21.06 8.98 55.45
C PHE A 417 -21.72 8.99 56.82
N ILE A 418 -22.02 7.81 57.39
CA ILE A 418 -22.62 7.69 58.73
C ILE A 418 -21.71 8.32 59.78
N LYS A 419 -20.41 7.99 59.74
CA LYS A 419 -19.41 8.52 60.68
C LYS A 419 -19.27 10.04 60.58
N LEU A 420 -19.26 10.58 59.37
CA LEU A 420 -19.17 12.02 59.14
C LEU A 420 -20.44 12.72 59.63
N ALA A 421 -21.62 12.21 59.30
CA ALA A 421 -22.90 12.78 59.74
C ALA A 421 -23.03 12.84 61.27
N GLU A 422 -22.55 11.82 61.98
CA GLU A 422 -22.50 11.82 63.45
C GLU A 422 -21.51 12.86 64.00
N SER A 423 -20.36 13.05 63.33
CA SER A 423 -19.31 13.96 63.80
C SER A 423 -19.52 15.44 63.44
N SER A 424 -20.18 15.75 62.31
CA SER A 424 -20.40 17.10 61.80
C SER A 424 -21.80 17.66 62.10
N GLY A 425 -22.69 16.83 62.65
CA GLY A 425 -24.07 17.17 62.98
C GLY A 425 -25.03 17.01 61.81
N PHE A 426 -26.28 16.63 62.10
CA PHE A 426 -27.31 16.31 61.10
C PHE A 426 -27.76 17.50 60.25
N SER A 427 -27.35 18.74 60.61
CA SER A 427 -27.59 19.93 59.78
C SER A 427 -26.76 19.96 58.50
N SER A 428 -25.66 19.18 58.43
CA SER A 428 -24.74 19.07 57.29
C SER A 428 -25.06 17.90 56.34
N LEU A 429 -26.16 17.18 56.58
CA LEU A 429 -26.52 15.95 55.87
C LEU A 429 -26.65 16.17 54.35
N ASN A 430 -27.29 17.26 53.93
CA ASN A 430 -27.45 17.59 52.51
C ASN A 430 -26.12 17.79 51.78
N ASN A 431 -25.16 18.48 52.42
CA ASN A 431 -23.83 18.69 51.83
C ASN A 431 -23.06 17.36 51.73
N LEU A 432 -23.18 16.49 52.73
CA LEU A 432 -22.57 15.17 52.71
C LEU A 432 -23.17 14.29 51.60
N ILE A 433 -24.49 14.28 51.45
CA ILE A 433 -25.18 13.53 50.39
C ILE A 433 -24.70 13.98 48.99
N GLU A 434 -24.54 15.29 48.78
CA GLU A 434 -24.04 15.85 47.52
C GLU A 434 -22.58 15.43 47.24
N ILE A 435 -21.71 15.48 48.25
CA ILE A 435 -20.30 15.08 48.14
C ILE A 435 -20.17 13.59 47.77
N PHE A 436 -20.97 12.72 48.39
CA PHE A 436 -20.92 11.29 48.09
C PHE A 436 -21.67 10.89 46.82
N SER A 437 -22.48 11.79 46.26
CA SER A 437 -23.28 11.59 45.04
C SER A 437 -24.15 10.33 45.10
N PHE A 438 -24.74 10.05 46.28
CA PHE A 438 -25.72 8.98 46.40
C PHE A 438 -26.97 9.31 45.60
N ASP A 439 -27.57 8.30 44.95
CA ASP A 439 -28.91 8.46 44.39
C ASP A 439 -29.95 8.58 45.52
N LYS A 440 -31.14 9.09 45.15
CA LYS A 440 -32.21 9.40 46.12
C LYS A 440 -32.65 8.16 46.91
N GLU A 441 -32.66 6.99 46.27
CA GLU A 441 -33.09 5.72 46.89
C GLU A 441 -32.05 5.22 47.89
N THR A 442 -30.77 5.24 47.53
CA THR A 442 -29.67 4.84 48.42
C THR A 442 -29.60 5.72 49.65
N VAL A 443 -29.87 7.03 49.53
CA VAL A 443 -29.95 7.95 50.68
C VAL A 443 -31.02 7.49 51.68
N ILE A 444 -32.23 7.22 51.20
CA ILE A 444 -33.34 6.78 52.07
C ILE A 444 -33.03 5.42 52.69
N ASP A 445 -32.46 4.49 51.93
CA ASP A 445 -32.12 3.15 52.42
C ASP A 445 -31.02 3.18 53.50
N ILE A 446 -30.00 4.04 53.33
CA ILE A 446 -28.96 4.27 54.36
C ILE A 446 -29.57 4.85 55.63
N ILE A 447 -30.46 5.84 55.49
CA ILE A 447 -31.06 6.54 56.63
C ILE A 447 -32.01 5.62 57.40
N TRP A 448 -32.82 4.83 56.69
CA TRP A 448 -33.74 3.89 57.31
C TRP A 448 -33.00 2.73 57.99
N SER A 449 -31.98 2.17 57.34
CA SER A 449 -31.23 1.03 57.87
C SER A 449 -30.36 1.35 59.09
N THR A 450 -30.25 2.61 59.51
CA THR A 450 -29.33 3.04 60.57
C THR A 450 -30.06 3.68 61.75
N ASP A 451 -30.00 3.03 62.92
CA ASP A 451 -30.73 3.44 64.14
C ASP A 451 -30.41 4.85 64.65
N ILE A 452 -29.21 5.37 64.37
CA ILE A 452 -28.79 6.72 64.78
C ILE A 452 -29.72 7.78 64.18
N PHE A 453 -30.10 7.65 62.90
CA PHE A 453 -30.98 8.63 62.27
C PHE A 453 -32.41 8.56 62.81
N LYS A 454 -32.88 7.37 63.24
CA LYS A 454 -34.22 7.19 63.83
C LYS A 454 -34.39 7.97 65.12
N LYS A 455 -33.36 8.02 65.95
CA LYS A 455 -33.33 8.78 67.21
C LYS A 455 -33.33 10.30 67.00
N HIS A 456 -32.85 10.76 65.85
CA HIS A 456 -32.75 12.18 65.48
C HIS A 456 -33.74 12.57 64.37
N ALA A 457 -34.86 11.86 64.23
CA ALA A 457 -35.83 12.04 63.16
C ALA A 457 -36.34 13.50 63.01
N LYS A 458 -36.42 14.26 64.12
CA LYS A 458 -36.82 15.68 64.11
C LYS A 458 -35.88 16.57 63.26
N GLU A 459 -34.59 16.25 63.24
CA GLU A 459 -33.57 17.00 62.50
C GLU A 459 -33.32 16.40 61.12
N VAL A 460 -33.45 15.07 61.00
CA VAL A 460 -33.17 14.32 59.76
C VAL A 460 -34.30 14.46 58.74
N ILE A 461 -35.56 14.30 59.15
CA ILE A 461 -36.71 14.28 58.23
C ILE A 461 -36.78 15.55 57.38
N PRO A 462 -36.70 16.78 57.94
CA PRO A 462 -36.74 18.00 57.15
C PRO A 462 -35.63 18.08 56.07
N GLN A 463 -34.45 17.51 56.35
CA GLN A 463 -33.33 17.49 55.40
C GLN A 463 -33.58 16.52 54.23
N ILE A 464 -34.26 15.40 54.49
CA ILE A 464 -34.47 14.35 53.47
C ILE A 464 -35.72 14.56 52.61
N LEU A 465 -36.61 15.48 53.01
CA LEU A 465 -37.83 15.82 52.27
C LEU A 465 -37.56 16.30 50.81
N ILE A 466 -36.33 16.70 50.46
CA ILE A 466 -35.96 17.07 49.09
C ILE A 466 -35.63 15.86 48.20
N TYR A 467 -35.42 14.68 48.79
CA TYR A 467 -35.13 13.42 48.10
C TYR A 467 -36.34 12.49 48.01
N LEU A 468 -37.52 12.99 48.40
CA LEU A 468 -38.78 12.29 48.19
C LEU A 468 -39.04 12.04 46.69
N THR A 469 -39.50 10.84 46.38
CA THR A 469 -39.96 10.38 45.08
C THR A 469 -41.31 9.68 45.23
N ASN A 470 -41.99 9.39 44.12
CA ASN A 470 -43.20 8.57 44.09
C ASN A 470 -43.03 7.19 44.73
N LEU A 471 -41.83 6.59 44.63
CA LEU A 471 -41.53 5.26 45.15
C LEU A 471 -41.26 5.22 46.66
N ASN A 472 -40.86 6.35 47.27
CA ASN A 472 -40.30 6.33 48.64
C ASN A 472 -41.06 7.18 49.67
N TRP A 473 -42.07 7.97 49.28
CA TRP A 473 -42.75 8.85 50.23
C TRP A 473 -43.60 8.09 51.26
N GLU A 474 -44.20 6.96 50.88
CA GLU A 474 -44.91 6.07 51.80
C GLU A 474 -43.95 5.41 52.80
N LEU A 475 -42.76 5.05 52.32
CA LEU A 475 -41.69 4.52 53.15
C LEU A 475 -41.21 5.56 54.18
N CYS A 476 -41.16 6.85 53.79
CA CYS A 476 -40.89 7.94 54.73
C CYS A 476 -42.01 8.12 55.78
N LEU A 477 -43.28 7.89 55.43
CA LEU A 477 -44.37 7.86 56.41
C LEU A 477 -44.21 6.71 57.40
N GLN A 478 -43.83 5.52 56.91
CA GLN A 478 -43.55 4.34 57.73
C GLN A 478 -42.35 4.57 58.65
N TYR A 479 -41.27 5.19 58.16
CA TYR A 479 -40.13 5.60 58.98
C TYR A 479 -40.53 6.58 60.09
N LEU A 480 -41.40 7.55 59.82
CA LEU A 480 -41.91 8.44 60.89
C LEU A 480 -42.73 7.66 61.93
N CYS A 481 -43.52 6.67 61.51
CA CYS A 481 -44.23 5.78 62.43
C CYS A 481 -43.25 5.03 63.34
N ASP A 482 -42.17 4.47 62.79
CA ASP A 482 -41.12 3.77 63.53
C ASP A 482 -40.35 4.71 64.49
N SER A 483 -40.16 5.97 64.09
CA SER A 483 -39.48 6.99 64.89
C SER A 483 -40.38 7.73 65.90
N SER A 484 -41.69 7.52 65.84
CA SER A 484 -42.67 8.28 66.64
C SER A 484 -42.50 8.10 68.16
N SER A 485 -41.88 7.00 68.62
CA SER A 485 -41.56 6.79 70.03
C SER A 485 -40.51 7.77 70.58
N PHE A 486 -39.78 8.47 69.70
CA PHE A 486 -38.72 9.42 70.06
C PHE A 486 -39.13 10.89 69.86
N LEU A 487 -40.36 11.16 69.41
CA LEU A 487 -40.84 12.49 69.06
C LEU A 487 -41.98 12.94 69.97
N GLN A 488 -42.09 14.25 70.19
CA GLN A 488 -43.29 14.83 70.79
C GLN A 488 -44.46 14.78 69.79
N MET A 489 -45.68 14.78 70.31
CA MET A 489 -46.88 14.63 69.50
C MET A 489 -47.02 15.70 68.41
N ASN A 490 -46.89 16.98 68.78
CA ASN A 490 -46.98 18.09 67.84
C ASN A 490 -45.87 18.04 66.77
N ASP A 491 -44.66 17.60 67.14
CA ASP A 491 -43.56 17.43 66.19
C ASP A 491 -43.88 16.30 65.19
N THR A 492 -44.49 15.20 65.66
CA THR A 492 -44.88 14.07 64.81
C THR A 492 -45.96 14.47 63.80
N ILE A 493 -47.00 15.17 64.23
CA ILE A 493 -48.08 15.65 63.34
C ILE A 493 -47.53 16.65 62.32
N ASN A 494 -46.69 17.61 62.75
CA ASN A 494 -46.11 18.59 61.84
C ASN A 494 -45.20 17.95 60.79
N LEU A 495 -44.44 16.92 61.15
CA LEU A 495 -43.60 16.17 60.20
C LEU A 495 -44.45 15.35 59.23
N TRP A 496 -45.54 14.72 59.67
CA TRP A 496 -46.50 14.05 58.78
C TRP A 496 -47.13 15.02 57.79
N LEU A 497 -47.56 16.20 58.24
CA LEU A 497 -48.10 17.24 57.36
C LEU A 497 -47.07 17.66 56.30
N GLN A 498 -45.81 17.85 56.67
CA GLN A 498 -44.75 18.20 55.71
C GLN A 498 -44.48 17.10 54.66
N ILE A 499 -44.52 15.82 55.07
CA ILE A 499 -44.36 14.69 54.15
C ILE A 499 -45.55 14.62 53.20
N LEU A 500 -46.78 14.69 53.74
CA LEU A 500 -48.01 14.59 52.94
C LEU A 500 -48.19 15.77 51.98
N GLU A 501 -47.95 17.01 52.43
CA GLU A 501 -48.05 18.20 51.57
C GLU A 501 -47.02 18.16 50.42
N LYS A 502 -45.85 17.57 50.64
CA LYS A 502 -44.86 17.33 49.56
C LYS A 502 -45.23 16.14 48.68
N SER A 503 -45.87 15.10 49.23
CA SER A 503 -46.25 13.89 48.49
C SER A 503 -47.32 14.11 47.42
N ILE A 504 -48.14 15.18 47.55
CA ILE A 504 -49.13 15.56 46.52
C ILE A 504 -48.49 15.68 45.14
N ARG A 505 -47.22 16.12 45.06
CA ARG A 505 -46.49 16.28 43.79
C ARG A 505 -46.19 14.97 43.06
N PHE A 506 -46.33 13.84 43.74
CA PHE A 506 -45.98 12.51 43.23
C PHE A 506 -47.19 11.57 43.15
N ALA A 507 -48.37 12.06 43.55
CA ALA A 507 -49.60 11.26 43.62
C ALA A 507 -50.43 11.42 42.34
N THR A 508 -51.14 10.35 41.97
CA THR A 508 -52.14 10.33 40.90
C THR A 508 -53.53 10.59 41.48
N GLY A 509 -54.51 10.94 40.62
CA GLY A 509 -55.84 11.45 41.00
C GLY A 509 -56.47 10.86 42.27
N GLU A 510 -56.65 9.54 42.34
CA GLU A 510 -57.22 8.84 43.50
C GLU A 510 -56.43 9.09 44.79
N LYS A 511 -55.10 8.96 44.71
CA LYS A 511 -54.20 9.09 45.84
C LYS A 511 -54.06 10.53 46.33
N ILE A 512 -54.23 11.51 45.45
CA ILE A 512 -54.30 12.93 45.84
C ILE A 512 -55.55 13.16 46.72
N ILE A 513 -56.68 12.53 46.40
CA ILE A 513 -57.91 12.62 47.22
C ILE A 513 -57.65 12.02 48.61
N GLU A 514 -56.99 10.86 48.70
CA GLU A 514 -56.60 10.24 49.98
C GLU A 514 -55.65 11.11 50.81
N ILE A 515 -54.59 11.66 50.18
CA ILE A 515 -53.61 12.52 50.84
C ILE A 515 -54.25 13.82 51.34
N THR A 516 -55.11 14.44 50.54
CA THR A 516 -55.79 15.69 50.91
C THR A 516 -56.79 15.49 52.06
N ASN A 517 -57.47 14.33 52.10
CA ASN A 517 -58.27 13.91 53.25
C ASN A 517 -57.40 13.70 54.50
N SER A 518 -56.24 13.05 54.34
CA SER A 518 -55.25 12.84 55.41
C SER A 518 -54.77 14.17 56.02
N ILE A 519 -54.39 15.13 55.18
CA ILE A 519 -53.94 16.46 55.60
C ILE A 519 -55.03 17.19 56.38
N SER A 520 -56.28 17.10 55.93
CA SER A 520 -57.44 17.74 56.59
C SER A 520 -57.65 17.19 58.01
N VAL A 521 -57.52 15.86 58.18
CA VAL A 521 -57.60 15.20 59.49
C VAL A 521 -56.43 15.61 60.39
N LEU A 522 -55.21 15.57 59.89
CA LEU A 522 -54.03 15.91 60.70
C LEU A 522 -54.02 17.38 61.15
N LYS A 523 -54.52 18.31 60.33
CA LYS A 523 -54.68 19.72 60.72
C LYS A 523 -55.72 19.90 61.82
N GLY A 524 -56.83 19.16 61.80
CA GLY A 524 -57.80 19.19 62.88
C GLY A 524 -57.29 18.58 64.19
N LEU A 525 -56.39 17.59 64.14
CA LEU A 525 -55.75 17.02 65.33
C LEU A 525 -54.89 18.03 66.10
N LEU A 526 -54.27 19.02 65.42
CA LEU A 526 -53.53 20.09 66.07
C LEU A 526 -54.42 20.96 66.99
N ASN A 527 -55.74 20.95 66.78
CA ASN A 527 -56.70 21.73 67.55
C ASN A 527 -57.31 20.96 68.73
N ILE A 528 -57.02 19.65 68.89
CA ILE A 528 -57.57 18.79 69.95
C ILE A 528 -56.63 18.75 71.17
N PRO A 529 -57.15 18.70 72.42
CA PRO A 529 -56.33 18.51 73.62
C PRO A 529 -55.51 17.21 73.60
N GLU A 530 -54.21 17.32 73.92
CA GLU A 530 -53.17 16.27 73.78
C GLU A 530 -53.56 14.89 74.37
N LYS A 531 -54.32 14.86 75.49
CA LYS A 531 -54.76 13.62 76.14
C LYS A 531 -55.65 12.71 75.28
N ASN A 532 -56.46 13.28 74.38
CA ASN A 532 -57.42 12.52 73.55
C ASN A 532 -56.85 12.14 72.19
N CYS A 533 -55.64 12.61 71.93
CA CYS A 533 -55.07 12.73 70.61
C CYS A 533 -54.18 11.49 70.31
N ASN A 534 -53.62 10.86 71.35
CA ASN A 534 -52.90 9.58 71.27
C ASN A 534 -53.77 8.39 70.82
N ALA A 535 -55.06 8.36 71.19
CA ALA A 535 -55.97 7.30 70.75
C ALA A 535 -56.26 7.38 69.24
N ILE A 536 -56.39 8.61 68.72
CA ILE A 536 -56.60 8.85 67.28
C ILE A 536 -55.31 8.58 66.50
N LEU A 537 -54.13 8.95 67.04
CA LEU A 537 -52.84 8.60 66.42
C LEU A 537 -52.62 7.09 66.31
N ASN A 538 -53.03 6.30 67.31
CA ASN A 538 -52.94 4.84 67.23
C ASN A 538 -53.91 4.25 66.18
N LEU A 539 -55.11 4.83 66.04
CA LEU A 539 -56.05 4.46 64.96
C LEU A 539 -55.47 4.73 63.56
N ILE A 540 -54.81 5.87 63.38
CA ILE A 540 -54.15 6.24 62.11
C ILE A 540 -52.93 5.37 61.83
N LYS A 541 -52.19 4.94 62.87
CA LYS A 541 -51.02 4.05 62.75
C LYS A 541 -51.39 2.64 62.29
N ASP A 542 -52.54 2.13 62.69
CA ASP A 542 -52.90 0.73 62.47
C ASP A 542 -53.65 0.50 61.15
N HIS A 543 -54.50 1.43 60.68
CA HIS A 543 -55.19 1.31 59.39
C HIS A 543 -55.55 2.68 58.83
N THR A 544 -55.07 3.04 57.63
CA THR A 544 -55.40 4.24 56.83
C THR A 544 -56.89 4.35 56.42
N ASP A 545 -57.81 3.85 57.25
CA ASP A 545 -59.25 3.87 57.04
C ASP A 545 -59.85 5.13 57.67
N PHE A 546 -59.96 6.16 56.82
CA PHE A 546 -60.50 7.47 57.17
C PHE A 546 -61.94 7.41 57.64
N GLU A 547 -62.69 6.35 57.31
CA GLU A 547 -64.08 6.22 57.74
C GLU A 547 -64.17 5.74 59.19
N ASN A 548 -63.22 4.93 59.65
CA ASN A 548 -63.08 4.63 61.08
C ASN A 548 -62.61 5.85 61.89
N VAL A 549 -61.71 6.67 61.33
CA VAL A 549 -61.29 7.92 61.98
C VAL A 549 -62.47 8.90 62.04
N LYS A 550 -63.21 9.07 60.95
CA LYS A 550 -64.41 9.94 60.91
C LYS A 550 -65.49 9.46 61.88
N ASN A 551 -65.79 8.16 61.92
CA ASN A 551 -66.73 7.58 62.87
C ASN A 551 -66.26 7.82 64.31
N TYR A 552 -64.98 7.61 64.63
CA TYR A 552 -64.42 7.91 65.95
C TYR A 552 -64.52 9.41 66.31
N LEU A 553 -64.28 10.31 65.36
CA LEU A 553 -64.41 11.76 65.55
C LEU A 553 -65.88 12.19 65.78
N VAL A 554 -66.82 11.52 65.11
CA VAL A 554 -68.27 11.70 65.29
C VAL A 554 -68.72 11.18 66.65
N ASP A 555 -68.35 9.95 67.00
CA ASP A 555 -68.77 9.25 68.22
C ASP A 555 -68.26 9.91 69.50
N ASN A 556 -67.12 10.63 69.43
CA ASN A 556 -66.51 11.32 70.58
C ASN A 556 -66.73 12.85 70.59
N GLU A 557 -67.67 13.37 69.79
CA GLU A 557 -68.01 14.81 69.68
C GLU A 557 -66.82 15.74 69.33
N PHE A 558 -65.75 15.20 68.72
CA PHE A 558 -64.59 15.99 68.32
C PHE A 558 -64.83 16.81 67.05
N GLN A 559 -65.98 16.63 66.38
CA GLN A 559 -66.40 17.36 65.18
C GLN A 559 -66.16 18.87 65.22
N LYS A 560 -66.35 19.50 66.40
CA LYS A 560 -66.16 20.96 66.59
C LYS A 560 -64.73 21.46 66.41
N TYR A 561 -63.73 20.58 66.42
CA TYR A 561 -62.31 20.93 66.27
C TYR A 561 -61.81 20.79 64.82
N PHE A 562 -62.64 20.26 63.93
CA PHE A 562 -62.35 20.05 62.53
C PHE A 562 -63.21 21.01 61.71
N ASP A 563 -62.69 22.20 61.44
CA ASP A 563 -63.35 23.20 60.58
C ASP A 563 -63.66 22.65 59.17
N LEU A 564 -62.92 21.63 58.73
CA LEU A 564 -62.86 21.16 57.34
C LEU A 564 -63.61 19.85 57.04
N ILE A 565 -63.92 19.02 58.04
CA ILE A 565 -64.46 17.67 57.79
C ILE A 565 -66.00 17.66 57.61
N LEU A 566 -66.69 18.75 57.95
CA LEU A 566 -68.16 18.81 57.98
C LEU A 566 -68.73 20.17 57.53
N PHE A 567 -68.35 20.67 56.35
CA PHE A 567 -69.08 21.80 55.76
C PHE A 567 -70.50 21.39 55.34
N LYS A 568 -71.50 22.16 55.78
CA LYS A 568 -72.88 22.09 55.26
C LYS A 568 -73.13 23.06 54.10
N ASP A 569 -72.28 24.06 53.91
CA ASP A 569 -72.42 25.09 52.88
C ASP A 569 -71.22 25.06 51.90
N PRO A 570 -71.45 24.94 50.58
CA PRO A 570 -70.39 24.95 49.58
C PRO A 570 -69.74 26.34 49.45
N ILE A 571 -68.40 26.38 49.34
CA ILE A 571 -67.66 27.61 48.99
C ILE A 571 -67.98 28.07 47.56
N GLN A 572 -67.71 29.35 47.25
CA GLN A 572 -68.02 29.92 45.94
C GLN A 572 -67.22 29.25 44.81
N ASN A 573 -67.85 29.04 43.65
CA ASN A 573 -67.24 28.46 42.45
C ASN A 573 -65.89 29.09 42.06
N GLN A 574 -65.70 30.39 42.31
CA GLN A 574 -64.45 31.10 42.04
C GLN A 574 -63.30 30.66 42.96
N GLN A 575 -63.59 30.34 44.22
CA GLN A 575 -62.61 29.83 45.19
C GLN A 575 -62.22 28.39 44.88
N ILE A 576 -63.16 27.56 44.41
CA ILE A 576 -62.88 26.20 43.92
C ILE A 576 -61.92 26.25 42.72
N LYS A 577 -62.20 27.12 41.74
CA LYS A 577 -61.32 27.34 40.58
C LYS A 577 -59.91 27.78 40.99
N GLU A 578 -59.81 28.69 41.95
CA GLU A 578 -58.52 29.19 42.47
C GLU A 578 -57.70 28.08 43.14
N GLY A 579 -58.34 27.11 43.81
CA GLY A 579 -57.66 25.97 44.42
C GLY A 579 -56.97 25.07 43.40
N PHE A 580 -57.65 24.74 42.30
CA PHE A 580 -57.04 23.97 41.20
C PHE A 580 -55.95 24.75 40.47
N ILE A 581 -56.13 26.04 40.22
CA ILE A 581 -55.14 26.88 39.51
C ILE A 581 -53.87 27.08 40.34
N THR A 582 -54.01 27.37 41.64
CA THR A 582 -52.87 27.66 42.53
C THR A 582 -52.14 26.40 42.98
N GLY A 583 -52.82 25.24 43.01
CA GLY A 583 -52.24 23.96 43.47
C GLY A 583 -51.76 23.97 44.92
N ILE A 584 -52.15 24.98 45.71
CA ILE A 584 -51.80 25.08 47.13
C ILE A 584 -52.57 23.98 47.87
N PRO A 585 -51.91 23.07 48.61
CA PRO A 585 -52.55 21.91 49.24
C PRO A 585 -53.81 22.27 50.02
N GLU A 586 -53.79 23.36 50.78
CA GLU A 586 -54.91 23.81 51.61
C GLU A 586 -56.15 24.22 50.78
N LYS A 587 -55.93 25.03 49.73
CA LYS A 587 -57.00 25.45 48.82
C LYS A 587 -57.49 24.29 47.96
N LEU A 588 -56.59 23.37 47.62
CA LEU A 588 -56.92 22.17 46.85
C LEU A 588 -57.78 21.20 47.66
N CYS A 589 -57.46 20.97 48.94
CA CYS A 589 -58.28 20.16 49.87
C CYS A 589 -59.72 20.70 49.94
N LEU A 590 -59.85 22.02 50.18
CA LEU A 590 -61.14 22.71 50.21
C LEU A 590 -61.92 22.55 48.91
N SER A 591 -61.23 22.63 47.77
CA SER A 591 -61.84 22.52 46.45
C SER A 591 -62.34 21.10 46.17
N ILE A 592 -61.56 20.07 46.49
CA ILE A 592 -61.94 18.65 46.31
C ILE A 592 -63.16 18.31 47.19
N GLN A 593 -63.15 18.72 48.47
CA GLN A 593 -64.24 18.46 49.39
C GLN A 593 -65.53 19.21 49.01
N SER A 594 -65.42 20.37 48.39
CA SER A 594 -66.61 21.11 47.93
C SER A 594 -67.23 20.49 46.68
N LEU A 595 -66.40 19.90 45.81
CA LEU A 595 -66.88 19.16 44.64
C LEU A 595 -67.62 17.88 45.00
N SER A 596 -67.24 17.20 46.10
CA SER A 596 -67.95 15.98 46.54
C SER A 596 -69.38 16.24 47.04
N LEU A 597 -69.72 17.52 47.32
CA LEU A 597 -71.06 17.97 47.70
C LEU A 597 -71.91 18.42 46.50
N MET A 598 -71.32 18.53 45.30
CA MET A 598 -72.01 18.95 44.08
C MET A 598 -72.58 17.75 43.32
N ASN A 599 -73.58 17.98 42.47
CA ASN A 599 -74.03 16.95 41.54
C ASN A 599 -73.04 16.81 40.36
N SER A 600 -73.06 15.68 39.68
CA SER A 600 -72.10 15.36 38.61
C SER A 600 -72.12 16.33 37.41
N LYS A 601 -73.29 16.92 37.13
CA LYS A 601 -73.46 17.89 36.06
C LYS A 601 -72.75 19.20 36.38
N ASP A 602 -72.91 19.71 37.60
CA ASP A 602 -72.32 20.96 38.06
C ASP A 602 -70.78 20.83 38.17
N VAL A 603 -70.29 19.67 38.61
CA VAL A 603 -68.84 19.35 38.63
C VAL A 603 -68.26 19.43 37.22
N SER A 604 -68.95 18.83 36.24
CA SER A 604 -68.49 18.80 34.84
C SER A 604 -68.49 20.20 34.21
N GLU A 605 -69.54 21.00 34.42
CA GLU A 605 -69.63 22.39 33.91
C GLU A 605 -68.56 23.31 34.52
N LEU A 606 -68.11 23.01 35.75
CA LEU A 606 -67.07 23.78 36.44
C LEU A 606 -65.65 23.39 36.00
N LEU A 607 -65.36 22.10 35.89
CA LEU A 607 -64.01 21.56 35.69
C LEU A 607 -63.56 21.50 34.21
N ILE A 608 -64.47 21.26 33.26
CA ILE A 608 -64.11 21.19 31.83
C ILE A 608 -63.45 22.50 31.35
N PRO A 609 -64.00 23.70 31.64
CA PRO A 609 -63.36 24.96 31.23
C PRO A 609 -62.02 25.26 31.93
N LEU A 610 -61.69 24.55 33.02
CA LEU A 610 -60.42 24.74 33.72
C LEU A 610 -59.25 24.00 33.05
N LEU A 611 -59.52 22.94 32.28
CA LEU A 611 -58.47 22.13 31.65
C LEU A 611 -57.53 22.96 30.76
N ASP A 612 -58.07 23.93 30.01
CA ASP A 612 -57.30 24.83 29.14
C ASP A 612 -56.55 25.93 29.91
N ASN A 613 -56.95 26.20 31.16
CA ASN A 613 -56.36 27.25 32.00
C ASN A 613 -55.24 26.74 32.91
N ILE A 614 -55.04 25.43 32.99
CA ILE A 614 -54.00 24.80 33.80
C ILE A 614 -52.80 24.53 32.91
N ASP A 615 -51.62 24.86 33.43
CA ASP A 615 -50.34 24.62 32.74
C ASP A 615 -50.18 23.13 32.41
N GLY A 616 -49.80 22.83 31.16
CA GLY A 616 -49.57 21.47 30.67
C GLY A 616 -48.43 20.75 31.38
N HIS A 617 -47.56 21.46 32.11
CA HIS A 617 -46.52 20.86 32.96
C HIS A 617 -47.06 20.45 34.34
N ASN A 618 -48.27 20.88 34.71
CA ASN A 618 -48.87 20.54 36.00
C ASN A 618 -49.67 19.23 35.91
N HIS A 619 -48.94 18.13 35.69
CA HIS A 619 -49.53 16.81 35.46
C HIS A 619 -50.41 16.33 36.61
N VAL A 620 -50.02 16.65 37.84
CA VAL A 620 -50.72 16.27 39.09
C VAL A 620 -52.13 16.85 39.14
N ILE A 621 -52.27 18.16 38.88
CA ILE A 621 -53.59 18.81 38.89
C ILE A 621 -54.43 18.36 37.71
N LEU A 622 -53.83 18.19 36.53
CA LEU A 622 -54.54 17.66 35.36
C LEU A 622 -55.04 16.23 35.63
N SER A 623 -54.20 15.37 36.22
CA SER A 623 -54.54 13.99 36.60
C SER A 623 -55.72 13.99 37.57
N LEU A 624 -55.68 14.85 38.60
CA LEU A 624 -56.78 15.00 39.56
C LEU A 624 -58.09 15.43 38.89
N ILE A 625 -58.06 16.42 37.99
CA ILE A 625 -59.28 16.88 37.32
C ILE A 625 -59.85 15.80 36.40
N TYR A 626 -59.01 15.13 35.61
CA TYR A 626 -59.46 14.04 34.76
C TYR A 626 -60.02 12.86 35.58
N HIS A 627 -59.41 12.54 36.72
CA HIS A 627 -59.89 11.51 37.64
C HIS A 627 -61.24 11.88 38.26
N ILE A 628 -61.43 13.14 38.70
CA ILE A 628 -62.73 13.62 39.22
C ILE A 628 -63.79 13.58 38.10
N LEU A 629 -63.46 13.96 36.87
CA LEU A 629 -64.37 13.85 35.73
C LEU A 629 -64.71 12.39 35.41
N TYR A 630 -63.76 11.47 35.55
CA TYR A 630 -63.97 10.02 35.41
C TYR A 630 -64.93 9.48 36.47
N LEU A 631 -64.74 9.85 37.76
CA LEU A 631 -65.67 9.51 38.85
C LEU A 631 -67.10 10.04 38.61
N ASN A 632 -67.25 11.08 37.79
CA ASN A 632 -68.53 11.67 37.38
C ASN A 632 -69.07 11.15 36.03
N HIS A 633 -68.61 9.96 35.60
CA HIS A 633 -69.07 9.23 34.40
C HIS A 633 -68.68 9.84 33.04
N LEU A 634 -67.57 10.59 32.96
CA LEU A 634 -66.98 11.03 31.68
C LEU A 634 -65.79 10.16 31.26
N THR A 635 -65.66 9.84 29.98
CA THR A 635 -64.62 8.92 29.46
C THR A 635 -63.31 9.65 29.15
N TYR A 636 -62.38 9.69 30.11
CA TYR A 636 -61.03 10.28 29.97
C TYR A 636 -59.87 9.32 30.33
N GLU A 637 -60.13 8.01 30.28
CA GLU A 637 -59.20 6.95 30.69
C GLU A 637 -57.82 7.02 29.99
N LYS A 638 -57.80 7.44 28.72
CA LYS A 638 -56.55 7.59 27.95
C LYS A 638 -55.69 8.75 28.47
N GLN A 639 -56.31 9.90 28.77
CA GLN A 639 -55.64 11.08 29.30
C GLN A 639 -55.09 10.81 30.70
N GLU A 640 -55.87 10.11 31.53
CA GLU A 640 -55.45 9.66 32.85
C GLU A 640 -54.26 8.71 32.75
N SER A 641 -54.31 7.71 31.87
CA SER A 641 -53.19 6.77 31.64
C SER A 641 -51.90 7.49 31.20
N ILE A 642 -52.02 8.50 30.32
CA ILE A 642 -50.88 9.30 29.87
C ILE A 642 -50.31 10.12 31.03
N LEU A 643 -51.16 10.80 31.81
CA LEU A 643 -50.73 11.61 32.94
C LEU A 643 -50.11 10.77 34.06
N SER A 644 -50.65 9.58 34.33
CA SER A 644 -50.05 8.63 35.26
C SER A 644 -48.65 8.22 34.82
N LEU A 645 -48.45 7.90 33.53
CA LEU A 645 -47.10 7.61 33.01
C LEU A 645 -46.14 8.80 33.12
N LEU A 646 -46.63 10.03 32.89
CA LEU A 646 -45.80 11.23 33.03
C LEU A 646 -45.39 11.48 34.48
N ILE A 647 -46.30 11.27 35.44
CA ILE A 647 -46.05 11.42 36.88
C ILE A 647 -45.14 10.30 37.40
N GLU A 648 -45.42 9.05 37.05
CA GLU A 648 -44.68 7.87 37.51
C GLU A 648 -43.21 7.88 37.06
N ASN A 649 -42.95 8.43 35.86
CA ASN A 649 -41.60 8.51 35.29
C ASN A 649 -40.95 9.90 35.45
N ASP A 650 -41.50 10.78 36.30
CA ASP A 650 -40.99 12.13 36.61
C ASP A 650 -40.72 12.99 35.36
N MET A 651 -41.59 12.89 34.34
CA MET A 651 -41.43 13.56 33.05
C MET A 651 -41.89 15.03 33.05
N ASN A 652 -41.55 15.78 34.08
CA ASN A 652 -42.04 17.16 34.32
C ASN A 652 -41.67 18.19 33.22
N THR A 653 -40.76 17.82 32.31
CA THR A 653 -40.36 18.66 31.16
C THR A 653 -41.30 18.54 29.95
N VAL A 654 -42.20 17.56 29.97
CA VAL A 654 -43.15 17.30 28.89
C VAL A 654 -44.43 18.12 29.14
N ASP A 655 -44.73 19.03 28.23
CA ASP A 655 -46.01 19.75 28.23
C ASP A 655 -47.11 18.81 27.72
N PHE A 656 -48.05 18.45 28.59
CA PHE A 656 -49.17 17.55 28.27
C PHE A 656 -50.02 18.08 27.10
N HIS A 657 -50.28 19.39 27.04
CA HIS A 657 -51.10 19.98 25.99
C HIS A 657 -50.40 19.92 24.64
N LYS A 658 -49.07 20.06 24.60
CA LYS A 658 -48.28 19.86 23.37
C LYS A 658 -48.18 18.40 22.99
N LEU A 659 -47.96 17.51 23.96
CA LEU A 659 -47.90 16.06 23.73
C LEU A 659 -49.18 15.54 23.07
N MET A 660 -50.35 16.04 23.50
CA MET A 660 -51.64 15.67 22.90
C MET A 660 -51.85 16.24 21.49
N LYS A 661 -51.19 17.35 21.12
CA LYS A 661 -51.28 17.96 19.79
C LYS A 661 -50.28 17.36 18.80
N SER A 662 -49.03 17.17 19.20
CA SER A 662 -47.95 16.62 18.38
C SER A 662 -47.12 15.58 19.17
N PRO A 663 -47.63 14.34 19.32
CA PRO A 663 -47.00 13.30 20.12
C PRO A 663 -45.54 13.00 19.71
N LEU A 664 -45.30 12.78 18.42
CA LEU A 664 -43.98 12.36 17.93
C LEU A 664 -42.92 13.47 18.06
N GLU A 665 -43.28 14.71 17.75
CA GLU A 665 -42.37 15.86 17.84
C GLU A 665 -41.98 16.11 19.31
N THR A 666 -42.98 16.15 20.19
CA THR A 666 -42.76 16.37 21.62
C THR A 666 -41.91 15.25 22.23
N ILE A 667 -42.17 13.98 21.88
CA ILE A 667 -41.33 12.86 22.31
C ILE A 667 -39.90 13.00 21.76
N ASN A 668 -39.72 13.34 20.48
CA ASN A 668 -38.40 13.46 19.85
C ASN A 668 -37.53 14.59 20.42
N ASP A 669 -38.15 15.66 20.90
CA ASP A 669 -37.44 16.78 21.52
C ASP A 669 -36.92 16.39 22.92
N CYS A 670 -37.72 15.65 23.69
CA CYS A 670 -37.44 15.31 25.09
C CYS A 670 -36.69 13.99 25.29
N VAL A 671 -36.79 13.02 24.37
CA VAL A 671 -36.20 11.69 24.52
C VAL A 671 -34.67 11.73 24.45
N CYS A 672 -34.01 11.00 25.34
CA CYS A 672 -32.56 10.75 25.31
C CYS A 672 -32.27 9.25 25.52
N TYR A 673 -30.99 8.87 25.45
CA TYR A 673 -30.58 7.46 25.59
C TYR A 673 -31.06 6.83 26.91
N ASN A 674 -31.02 7.59 28.01
CA ASN A 674 -31.36 7.08 29.33
C ASN A 674 -32.87 6.96 29.58
N THR A 675 -33.69 7.71 28.84
CA THR A 675 -35.15 7.80 29.04
C THR A 675 -35.95 7.07 27.95
N ILE A 676 -35.25 6.38 27.04
CA ILE A 676 -35.86 5.86 25.82
C ILE A 676 -36.95 4.82 26.10
N ASN A 677 -36.81 4.00 27.15
CA ASN A 677 -37.76 2.94 27.46
C ASN A 677 -39.08 3.53 27.96
N GLU A 678 -39.01 4.58 28.77
CA GLU A 678 -40.14 5.31 29.31
C GLU A 678 -40.89 6.04 28.18
N TYR A 679 -40.16 6.65 27.24
CA TYR A 679 -40.77 7.28 26.06
C TYR A 679 -41.32 6.27 25.02
N ILE A 680 -40.78 5.04 24.96
CA ILE A 680 -41.36 3.95 24.17
C ILE A 680 -42.71 3.53 24.75
N ALA A 681 -42.80 3.39 26.09
CA ALA A 681 -44.05 3.09 26.78
C ALA A 681 -45.09 4.20 26.52
N LEU A 682 -44.70 5.47 26.67
CA LEU A 682 -45.56 6.62 26.35
C LEU A 682 -46.00 6.64 24.88
N GLY A 683 -45.08 6.35 23.96
CA GLY A 683 -45.35 6.24 22.52
C GLY A 683 -46.37 5.15 22.20
N SER A 684 -46.34 4.02 22.91
CA SER A 684 -47.29 2.93 22.70
C SER A 684 -48.73 3.34 23.01
N VAL A 685 -48.96 4.09 24.09
CA VAL A 685 -50.28 4.64 24.47
C VAL A 685 -50.76 5.70 23.47
N LEU A 686 -49.82 6.47 22.90
CA LEU A 686 -50.08 7.50 21.90
C LEU A 686 -50.12 6.98 20.45
N CYS A 687 -49.98 5.65 20.24
CA CYS A 687 -49.93 5.02 18.92
C CYS A 687 -48.79 5.54 18.01
N VAL A 688 -47.67 5.96 18.61
CA VAL A 688 -46.44 6.36 17.91
C VAL A 688 -45.58 5.12 17.65
N LYS A 689 -44.98 5.03 16.46
CA LYS A 689 -44.10 3.90 16.10
C LYS A 689 -42.80 3.95 16.90
N THR A 690 -42.51 2.86 17.61
CA THR A 690 -41.30 2.64 18.41
C THR A 690 -40.01 2.89 17.62
N ASP A 691 -39.92 2.34 16.40
CA ASP A 691 -38.75 2.51 15.53
C ASP A 691 -38.43 3.99 15.23
N SER A 692 -39.43 4.87 15.14
CA SER A 692 -39.23 6.30 14.86
C SER A 692 -38.55 7.03 16.01
N ILE A 693 -38.89 6.66 17.25
CA ILE A 693 -38.30 7.23 18.47
C ILE A 693 -36.85 6.75 18.60
N ILE A 694 -36.63 5.44 18.42
CA ILE A 694 -35.30 4.82 18.53
C ILE A 694 -34.33 5.40 17.49
N LEU A 695 -34.75 5.49 16.22
CA LEU A 695 -33.91 6.03 15.15
C LEU A 695 -33.53 7.49 15.39
N ASN A 696 -34.45 8.31 15.90
CA ASN A 696 -34.15 9.71 16.22
C ASN A 696 -33.06 9.82 17.31
N VAL A 697 -33.14 8.99 18.36
CA VAL A 697 -32.11 8.95 19.41
C VAL A 697 -30.76 8.51 18.83
N MET A 698 -30.75 7.40 18.08
CA MET A 698 -29.51 6.86 17.51
C MET A 698 -28.82 7.82 16.54
N ILE A 699 -29.57 8.53 15.69
CA ILE A 699 -29.01 9.36 14.63
C ILE A 699 -28.67 10.76 15.12
N HIS A 700 -29.56 11.39 15.89
CA HIS A 700 -29.45 12.82 16.20
C HIS A 700 -28.97 13.11 17.62
N LYS A 701 -29.10 12.17 18.55
CA LYS A 701 -28.79 12.40 19.98
C LYS A 701 -27.57 11.63 20.46
N MET A 702 -27.21 10.51 19.82
CA MET A 702 -25.97 9.78 20.10
C MET A 702 -24.80 10.30 19.25
N LYS A 703 -23.60 10.32 19.84
CA LYS A 703 -22.34 10.75 19.17
C LYS A 703 -21.21 9.73 19.30
N SER A 704 -21.51 8.51 19.75
CA SER A 704 -20.48 7.50 19.98
C SER A 704 -19.98 6.91 18.66
N ALA A 705 -18.66 6.74 18.53
CA ALA A 705 -18.04 6.00 17.44
C ALA A 705 -17.90 4.48 17.73
N ASN A 706 -18.38 4.03 18.91
CA ASN A 706 -18.34 2.64 19.34
C ASN A 706 -19.68 1.95 19.07
N PHE A 707 -19.66 0.85 18.32
CA PHE A 707 -20.88 0.13 17.94
C PHE A 707 -21.58 -0.53 19.14
N ASN A 708 -20.82 -0.93 20.16
CA ASN A 708 -21.39 -1.60 21.34
C ASN A 708 -22.43 -0.72 22.06
N ASP A 709 -22.27 0.61 22.00
CA ASP A 709 -23.18 1.56 22.64
C ASP A 709 -24.57 1.58 21.96
N TYR A 710 -24.67 1.10 20.72
CA TYR A 710 -25.90 1.06 19.92
C TYR A 710 -26.57 -0.31 19.90
N MET A 711 -25.89 -1.37 20.36
CA MET A 711 -26.36 -2.77 20.26
C MET A 711 -27.72 -2.98 20.92
N CYS A 712 -27.91 -2.44 22.13
CA CYS A 712 -29.16 -2.57 22.86
C CYS A 712 -30.32 -1.91 22.10
N LEU A 713 -30.11 -0.72 21.53
CA LEU A 713 -31.15 -0.01 20.79
C LEU A 713 -31.51 -0.69 19.47
N ILE A 714 -30.52 -1.24 18.76
CA ILE A 714 -30.75 -1.97 17.51
C ILE A 714 -31.59 -3.22 17.76
N SER A 715 -31.42 -3.88 18.90
CA SER A 715 -32.21 -5.06 19.26
C SER A 715 -33.70 -4.76 19.51
N LEU A 716 -34.05 -3.49 19.77
CA LEU A 716 -35.42 -3.03 20.01
C LEU A 716 -36.16 -2.62 18.73
N LEU A 717 -35.49 -2.56 17.58
CA LEU A 717 -36.10 -2.21 16.30
C LEU A 717 -36.95 -3.38 15.76
N THR A 718 -38.14 -3.06 15.28
CA THR A 718 -39.15 -4.07 14.88
C THR A 718 -39.32 -4.17 13.35
N SER A 719 -39.00 -3.12 12.59
CA SER A 719 -39.26 -3.06 11.14
C SER A 719 -38.01 -3.16 10.27
N LYS A 720 -38.19 -3.69 9.04
CA LYS A 720 -37.14 -3.69 8.01
C LYS A 720 -36.86 -2.31 7.42
N SER A 721 -37.82 -1.38 7.44
CA SER A 721 -37.65 -0.01 6.90
C SER A 721 -36.59 0.81 7.62
N SER A 722 -36.28 0.46 8.86
CA SER A 722 -35.24 1.08 9.68
C SER A 722 -33.84 0.80 9.15
N LYS A 723 -33.66 -0.31 8.41
CA LYS A 723 -32.36 -0.78 7.93
C LYS A 723 -31.71 0.18 6.93
N ASP A 724 -32.47 0.73 5.99
CA ASP A 724 -31.94 1.62 4.95
C ASP A 724 -31.47 2.97 5.53
N ILE A 725 -32.23 3.50 6.51
CA ILE A 725 -31.89 4.74 7.20
C ILE A 725 -30.61 4.55 8.04
N MET A 726 -30.50 3.44 8.78
CA MET A 726 -29.29 3.13 9.54
C MET A 726 -28.06 2.95 8.64
N LEU A 727 -28.23 2.29 7.48
CA LEU A 727 -27.15 2.15 6.50
C LEU A 727 -26.66 3.50 5.97
N LYS A 728 -27.55 4.47 5.79
CA LYS A 728 -27.21 5.79 5.26
C LYS A 728 -26.61 6.72 6.30
N GLU A 729 -27.21 6.81 7.48
CA GLU A 729 -26.91 7.87 8.47
C GLU A 729 -25.97 7.41 9.61
N LEU A 730 -25.95 6.12 9.97
CA LEU A 730 -25.09 5.60 11.05
C LEU A 730 -23.77 5.01 10.54
N SER A 731 -23.75 4.40 9.35
CA SER A 731 -22.52 3.80 8.80
C SER A 731 -21.32 4.78 8.71
N PRO A 732 -21.50 6.08 8.37
CA PRO A 732 -20.37 7.01 8.31
C PRO A 732 -19.74 7.32 9.68
N GLN A 733 -20.43 7.01 10.77
CA GLN A 733 -20.00 7.35 12.14
C GLN A 733 -19.04 6.30 12.73
N PHE A 734 -19.02 5.08 12.20
CA PHE A 734 -18.25 3.98 12.76
C PHE A 734 -16.89 3.78 12.11
N LYS A 735 -15.87 3.51 12.93
CA LYS A 735 -14.55 3.06 12.47
C LYS A 735 -14.60 1.59 12.02
N PHE A 736 -13.64 1.19 11.19
CA PHE A 736 -13.56 -0.12 10.52
C PHE A 736 -14.05 -1.34 11.33
N ASN A 737 -13.45 -1.61 12.51
CA ASN A 737 -13.81 -2.77 13.34
C ASN A 737 -15.26 -2.73 13.82
N ASN A 738 -15.77 -1.53 14.13
CA ASN A 738 -17.14 -1.31 14.56
C ASN A 738 -18.12 -1.37 13.38
N LEU A 739 -17.69 -0.95 12.19
CA LEU A 739 -18.45 -1.02 10.94
C LEU A 739 -18.71 -2.47 10.51
N ILE A 740 -17.73 -3.37 10.67
CA ILE A 740 -17.91 -4.82 10.45
C ILE A 740 -18.93 -5.39 11.42
N SER A 741 -18.82 -5.09 12.70
CA SER A 741 -19.74 -5.57 13.74
C SER A 741 -21.16 -5.05 13.51
N PHE A 742 -21.29 -3.79 13.09
CA PHE A 742 -22.55 -3.16 12.69
C PHE A 742 -23.18 -3.84 11.47
N TYR A 743 -22.43 -4.07 10.38
CA TYR A 743 -23.00 -4.75 9.21
C TYR A 743 -23.37 -6.21 9.47
N LYS A 744 -22.63 -6.90 10.36
CA LYS A 744 -23.04 -8.23 10.83
C LYS A 744 -24.36 -8.19 11.62
N SER A 745 -24.54 -7.22 12.52
CA SER A 745 -25.74 -7.16 13.36
C SER A 745 -27.02 -6.85 12.56
N ILE A 746 -26.91 -6.10 11.46
CA ILE A 746 -28.04 -5.80 10.57
C ILE A 746 -28.22 -6.84 9.43
N GLY A 747 -27.40 -7.89 9.40
CA GLY A 747 -27.47 -8.97 8.41
C GLY A 747 -26.94 -8.63 7.01
N GLU A 748 -26.10 -7.61 6.87
CA GLU A 748 -25.47 -7.17 5.60
C GLU A 748 -24.12 -7.86 5.36
N LEU A 749 -24.14 -9.18 5.19
CA LEU A 749 -22.93 -9.98 5.00
C LEU A 749 -22.13 -9.59 3.72
N GLN A 750 -22.82 -9.10 2.68
CA GLN A 750 -22.17 -8.63 1.45
C GLN A 750 -21.26 -7.44 1.72
N LYS A 751 -21.75 -6.41 2.43
CA LYS A 751 -20.95 -5.23 2.80
C LYS A 751 -19.80 -5.55 3.75
N VAL A 752 -19.96 -6.55 4.62
CA VAL A 752 -18.86 -7.05 5.47
C VAL A 752 -17.71 -7.58 4.62
N ASN A 753 -18.02 -8.34 3.56
CA ASN A 753 -17.02 -8.88 2.65
C ASN A 753 -16.38 -7.78 1.81
N GLU A 754 -17.16 -6.84 1.28
CA GLU A 754 -16.65 -5.67 0.53
C GLU A 754 -15.66 -4.85 1.37
N ILE A 755 -15.97 -4.60 2.64
CA ILE A 755 -15.09 -3.84 3.55
C ILE A 755 -13.80 -4.59 3.86
N LYS A 756 -13.86 -5.90 4.12
CA LYS A 756 -12.66 -6.71 4.34
C LYS A 756 -11.75 -6.75 3.12
N ILE A 757 -12.34 -6.86 1.93
CA ILE A 757 -11.59 -6.83 0.66
C ILE A 757 -10.98 -5.44 0.46
N LYS A 758 -11.74 -4.36 0.68
CA LYS A 758 -11.23 -2.98 0.64
C LYS A 758 -10.10 -2.76 1.64
N GLU A 759 -10.16 -3.36 2.84
CA GLU A 759 -9.09 -3.28 3.83
C GLU A 759 -7.79 -3.93 3.34
N ILE A 760 -7.88 -5.19 2.88
CA ILE A 760 -6.73 -5.95 2.36
C ILE A 760 -6.08 -5.22 1.17
N LEU A 761 -6.91 -4.64 0.28
CA LEU A 761 -6.44 -3.85 -0.86
C LEU A 761 -5.88 -2.49 -0.43
N SER A 762 -6.47 -1.84 0.58
CA SER A 762 -6.03 -0.53 1.10
C SER A 762 -4.72 -0.58 1.85
N HIS A 763 -4.50 -1.61 2.67
CA HIS A 763 -3.25 -1.81 3.40
C HIS A 763 -2.03 -1.99 2.49
N LYS A 764 -2.24 -2.24 1.19
CA LYS A 764 -1.17 -2.52 0.23
C LYS A 764 -1.25 -1.67 -1.05
N GLU A 765 -1.97 -0.55 -1.02
CA GLU A 765 -2.06 0.44 -2.12
C GLU A 765 -2.67 -0.08 -3.45
N PHE A 766 -3.58 -1.06 -3.41
CA PHE A 766 -4.23 -1.62 -4.62
C PHE A 766 -5.66 -1.11 -4.87
N GLN A 767 -6.08 -0.05 -4.17
CA GLN A 767 -7.46 0.45 -4.27
C GLN A 767 -7.86 0.82 -5.71
N ASP A 768 -6.92 1.38 -6.49
CA ASP A 768 -7.19 1.82 -7.86
C ASP A 768 -7.35 0.67 -8.86
N GLN A 769 -6.93 -0.55 -8.51
CA GLN A 769 -6.92 -1.70 -9.43
C GLN A 769 -8.12 -2.63 -9.27
N ALA A 770 -8.87 -2.52 -8.17
CA ALA A 770 -10.09 -3.29 -7.97
C ALA A 770 -11.31 -2.45 -8.34
N LYS A 771 -11.93 -2.76 -9.47
CA LYS A 771 -13.20 -2.12 -9.87
C LYS A 771 -14.28 -2.41 -8.83
N GLU A 772 -15.10 -1.42 -8.49
CA GLU A 772 -16.22 -1.59 -7.54
C GLU A 772 -17.15 -2.74 -7.95
N SER A 773 -17.32 -2.97 -9.25
CA SER A 773 -18.11 -4.09 -9.80
C SER A 773 -17.60 -5.48 -9.42
N HIS A 774 -16.33 -5.63 -9.03
CA HIS A 774 -15.71 -6.92 -8.73
C HIS A 774 -15.55 -7.16 -7.21
N MET A 775 -15.88 -6.18 -6.36
CA MET A 775 -15.82 -6.31 -4.90
C MET A 775 -16.70 -7.43 -4.35
N ASN A 776 -17.72 -7.83 -5.11
CA ASN A 776 -18.62 -8.95 -4.78
C ASN A 776 -18.17 -10.31 -5.35
N ASP A 777 -17.09 -10.36 -6.13
CA ASP A 777 -16.51 -11.59 -6.66
C ASP A 777 -14.99 -11.63 -6.40
N PRO A 778 -14.57 -12.17 -5.23
CA PRO A 778 -13.16 -12.23 -4.85
C PRO A 778 -12.33 -13.09 -5.83
N SER A 779 -12.96 -14.05 -6.53
CA SER A 779 -12.26 -14.87 -7.52
C SER A 779 -11.86 -14.05 -8.74
N ARG A 780 -12.74 -13.15 -9.20
CA ARG A 780 -12.47 -12.24 -10.31
C ARG A 780 -11.42 -11.19 -9.96
N ILE A 781 -11.43 -10.68 -8.74
CA ILE A 781 -10.36 -9.79 -8.24
C ILE A 781 -9.01 -10.51 -8.28
N ILE A 782 -8.93 -11.74 -7.77
CA ILE A 782 -7.69 -12.53 -7.80
C ILE A 782 -7.22 -12.72 -9.25
N CYS A 783 -8.14 -13.03 -10.17
CA CYS A 783 -7.81 -13.17 -11.60
C CYS A 783 -7.29 -11.87 -12.22
N GLU A 784 -7.91 -10.71 -11.94
CA GLU A 784 -7.46 -9.42 -12.46
C GLU A 784 -6.09 -9.02 -11.90
N LEU A 785 -5.88 -9.20 -10.59
CA LEU A 785 -4.60 -8.88 -9.95
C LEU A 785 -3.48 -9.77 -10.47
N TYR A 786 -3.74 -11.06 -10.70
CA TYR A 786 -2.79 -11.95 -11.39
C TYR A 786 -2.59 -11.58 -12.86
N SER A 787 -3.57 -11.02 -13.56
CA SER A 787 -3.45 -10.67 -14.98
C SER A 787 -2.62 -9.41 -15.25
N SER A 788 -2.44 -8.57 -14.22
CA SER A 788 -1.63 -7.34 -14.29
C SER A 788 -0.14 -7.67 -14.28
N THR A 789 0.51 -7.63 -15.45
CA THR A 789 1.96 -7.83 -15.56
C THR A 789 2.72 -6.81 -14.71
N LYS A 790 2.30 -5.54 -14.68
CA LYS A 790 2.87 -4.51 -13.81
C LYS A 790 2.86 -4.91 -12.32
N LEU A 791 1.81 -5.58 -11.84
CA LEU A 791 1.76 -6.07 -10.46
C LEU A 791 2.67 -7.29 -10.25
N GLN A 792 2.72 -8.22 -11.20
CA GLN A 792 3.65 -9.35 -11.15
C GLN A 792 5.09 -8.84 -11.05
N GLU A 793 5.42 -7.80 -11.82
CA GLU A 793 6.72 -7.13 -11.82
C GLU A 793 7.01 -6.38 -10.52
N LYS A 794 5.99 -5.71 -9.94
CA LYS A 794 6.14 -4.91 -8.72
C LYS A 794 6.30 -5.77 -7.46
N LEU A 795 5.49 -6.81 -7.32
CA LEU A 795 5.34 -7.52 -6.05
C LEU A 795 5.96 -8.92 -6.05
N GLY A 796 6.17 -9.52 -7.24
CA GLY A 796 6.73 -10.86 -7.38
C GLY A 796 6.07 -11.87 -6.44
N LYS A 797 6.87 -12.45 -5.53
CA LYS A 797 6.40 -13.47 -4.57
C LYS A 797 5.32 -12.94 -3.61
N GLN A 798 5.37 -11.67 -3.21
CA GLN A 798 4.37 -11.09 -2.31
C GLN A 798 2.97 -11.11 -2.92
N LEU A 799 2.85 -10.98 -4.25
CA LEU A 799 1.56 -11.10 -4.94
C LEU A 799 0.93 -12.47 -4.68
N HIS A 800 1.71 -13.55 -4.72
CA HIS A 800 1.21 -14.88 -4.43
C HIS A 800 0.69 -15.03 -3.00
N GLU A 801 1.35 -14.40 -2.03
CA GLU A 801 0.93 -14.39 -0.62
C GLU A 801 -0.36 -13.58 -0.45
N ILE A 802 -0.45 -12.39 -1.04
CA ILE A 802 -1.67 -11.56 -1.03
C ILE A 802 -2.85 -12.33 -1.62
N MET A 803 -2.66 -12.98 -2.78
CA MET A 803 -3.72 -13.75 -3.41
C MET A 803 -4.12 -14.98 -2.58
N LYS A 804 -3.18 -15.56 -1.83
CA LYS A 804 -3.48 -16.68 -0.92
C LYS A 804 -4.30 -16.20 0.27
N ASP A 805 -3.96 -15.06 0.86
CA ASP A 805 -4.71 -14.46 1.97
C ASP A 805 -6.13 -14.06 1.53
N LEU A 806 -6.27 -13.46 0.35
CA LEU A 806 -7.57 -13.14 -0.27
C LEU A 806 -8.39 -14.40 -0.54
N ALA A 807 -7.78 -15.47 -1.04
CA ALA A 807 -8.49 -16.72 -1.28
C ALA A 807 -8.93 -17.39 0.03
N GLN A 808 -8.06 -17.44 1.04
CA GLN A 808 -8.35 -18.05 2.34
C GLN A 808 -9.46 -17.31 3.08
N SER A 809 -9.42 -15.98 3.09
CA SER A 809 -10.45 -15.15 3.73
C SER A 809 -11.84 -15.30 3.10
N ASN A 810 -11.91 -15.78 1.86
CA ASN A 810 -13.15 -15.97 1.10
C ASN A 810 -13.49 -17.45 0.80
N ASN A 811 -12.82 -18.42 1.46
CA ASN A 811 -13.00 -19.87 1.24
C ASN A 811 -12.83 -20.32 -0.22
N LEU A 812 -11.96 -19.65 -0.98
CA LEU A 812 -11.66 -19.99 -2.37
C LEU A 812 -10.44 -20.92 -2.48
N SER A 813 -10.47 -21.83 -3.45
CA SER A 813 -9.32 -22.67 -3.76
C SER A 813 -8.35 -21.94 -4.68
N ILE A 814 -7.29 -21.37 -4.10
CA ILE A 814 -6.24 -20.67 -4.87
C ILE A 814 -5.57 -21.55 -5.92
N SER A 815 -5.46 -22.87 -5.67
CA SER A 815 -4.90 -23.82 -6.63
C SER A 815 -5.78 -23.94 -7.88
N LYS A 816 -7.11 -24.06 -7.72
CA LYS A 816 -8.05 -24.10 -8.85
C LYS A 816 -8.06 -22.79 -9.65
N ILE A 817 -7.98 -21.65 -8.98
CA ILE A 817 -7.91 -20.34 -9.67
C ILE A 817 -6.61 -20.23 -10.48
N ARG A 818 -5.47 -20.61 -9.90
CA ARG A 818 -4.17 -20.62 -10.58
C ARG A 818 -4.17 -21.54 -11.79
N GLU A 819 -4.71 -22.75 -11.66
CA GLU A 819 -4.85 -23.69 -12.78
C GLU A 819 -5.75 -23.14 -13.89
N HIS A 820 -6.88 -22.53 -13.52
CA HIS A 820 -7.78 -21.89 -14.48
C HIS A 820 -7.09 -20.75 -15.25
N LEU A 821 -6.34 -19.89 -14.56
CA LEU A 821 -5.59 -18.79 -15.18
C LEU A 821 -4.52 -19.28 -16.16
N VAL A 822 -3.73 -20.29 -15.77
CA VAL A 822 -2.73 -20.90 -16.66
C VAL A 822 -3.41 -21.48 -17.89
N ASN A 823 -4.50 -22.25 -17.73
CA ASN A 823 -5.25 -22.77 -18.87
C ASN A 823 -5.81 -21.64 -19.75
N LEU A 824 -6.31 -20.55 -19.16
CA LEU A 824 -6.85 -19.40 -19.88
C LEU A 824 -5.76 -18.69 -20.70
N TRP A 825 -4.62 -18.32 -20.12
CA TRP A 825 -3.55 -17.61 -20.84
C TRP A 825 -2.88 -18.49 -21.91
N LEU A 826 -2.72 -19.79 -21.65
CA LEU A 826 -2.27 -20.73 -22.68
C LEU A 826 -3.30 -20.91 -23.81
N THR A 827 -4.59 -20.66 -23.58
CA THR A 827 -5.64 -20.73 -24.62
C THR A 827 -6.04 -19.39 -25.24
N GLU A 828 -5.61 -18.28 -24.65
CA GLU A 828 -5.93 -16.93 -25.11
C GLU A 828 -5.25 -16.64 -26.45
N ASN A 829 -6.06 -16.57 -27.51
CA ASN A 829 -5.64 -16.23 -28.87
C ASN A 829 -6.48 -15.03 -29.30
N LYS A 830 -5.99 -13.81 -29.06
CA LYS A 830 -6.67 -12.59 -29.51
C LYS A 830 -6.20 -12.27 -30.92
N PRO A 831 -7.07 -12.26 -31.93
CA PRO A 831 -6.67 -11.83 -33.27
C PRO A 831 -6.36 -10.33 -33.24
N SER A 832 -5.14 -9.98 -33.62
CA SER A 832 -4.70 -8.59 -33.76
C SER A 832 -5.44 -7.91 -34.92
N SER A 833 -6.09 -6.78 -34.65
CA SER A 833 -6.76 -5.94 -35.66
C SER A 833 -5.79 -4.98 -36.36
N ILE A 834 -4.49 -5.30 -36.37
CA ILE A 834 -3.44 -4.39 -36.84
C ILE A 834 -3.42 -4.38 -38.37
N VAL A 835 -3.54 -3.18 -38.95
CA VAL A 835 -3.32 -2.96 -40.38
C VAL A 835 -1.84 -3.21 -40.67
N PRO A 836 -1.49 -4.08 -41.64
CA PRO A 836 -0.10 -4.30 -42.00
C PRO A 836 0.53 -2.98 -42.44
N SER A 837 1.58 -2.56 -41.75
CA SER A 837 2.37 -1.40 -42.11
C SER A 837 3.60 -1.86 -42.88
N GLU A 838 3.95 -1.12 -43.93
CA GLU A 838 5.09 -1.44 -44.80
C GLU A 838 6.44 -1.14 -44.14
N SER A 839 6.46 -0.38 -43.03
CA SER A 839 7.67 0.02 -42.34
C SER A 839 8.32 -1.11 -41.53
N ILE A 840 9.65 -1.24 -41.62
CA ILE A 840 10.40 -2.23 -40.81
C ILE A 840 10.42 -1.83 -39.33
N PHE A 841 10.20 -0.55 -39.05
CA PHE A 841 10.11 0.00 -37.70
C PHE A 841 8.72 -0.11 -37.07
N SER A 842 7.72 -0.58 -37.82
CA SER A 842 6.37 -0.86 -37.30
C SER A 842 6.12 -2.34 -37.07
N GLU A 843 5.32 -2.64 -36.06
CA GLU A 843 4.98 -4.00 -35.61
C GLU A 843 4.06 -4.67 -36.63
N THR A 844 4.50 -5.79 -37.20
CA THR A 844 3.65 -6.61 -38.07
C THR A 844 2.61 -7.36 -37.23
N ALA A 845 1.50 -7.77 -37.83
CA ALA A 845 0.49 -8.59 -37.15
C ALA A 845 1.12 -9.86 -36.55
N TYR A 846 2.01 -10.53 -37.29
CA TYR A 846 2.73 -11.72 -36.81
C TYR A 846 3.60 -11.44 -35.58
N GLU A 847 4.32 -10.31 -35.56
CA GLU A 847 5.12 -9.91 -34.39
C GLU A 847 4.24 -9.58 -33.18
N HIS A 848 3.09 -8.96 -33.39
CA HIS A 848 2.17 -8.67 -32.30
C HIS A 848 1.63 -9.95 -31.67
N GLU A 849 1.27 -10.95 -32.50
CA GLU A 849 0.85 -12.27 -32.03
C GLU A 849 1.96 -13.01 -31.27
N ILE A 850 3.22 -12.89 -31.69
CA ILE A 850 4.37 -13.41 -30.94
C ILE A 850 4.50 -12.69 -29.59
N HIS A 851 4.39 -11.36 -29.58
CA HIS A 851 4.52 -10.58 -28.35
C HIS A 851 3.42 -10.94 -27.34
N ASP A 852 2.18 -11.10 -27.80
CA ASP A 852 1.05 -11.53 -26.99
C ASP A 852 1.24 -12.95 -26.46
N ASP A 853 1.73 -13.87 -27.30
CA ASP A 853 2.09 -15.23 -26.87
C ASP A 853 3.18 -15.20 -25.80
N GLN A 854 4.20 -14.34 -25.94
CA GLN A 854 5.28 -14.17 -24.96
C GLN A 854 4.75 -13.63 -23.62
N ILE A 855 3.87 -12.62 -23.64
CA ILE A 855 3.23 -12.09 -22.43
C ILE A 855 2.45 -13.21 -21.71
N ASN A 856 1.70 -14.03 -22.46
CA ASN A 856 0.91 -15.11 -21.89
C ASN A 856 1.77 -16.25 -21.33
N VAL A 857 2.91 -16.55 -21.96
CA VAL A 857 3.91 -17.49 -21.44
C VAL A 857 4.52 -16.96 -20.15
N GLN A 858 4.90 -15.68 -20.10
CA GLN A 858 5.43 -15.04 -18.88
C GLN A 858 4.43 -15.06 -17.73
N ARG A 859 3.16 -14.73 -17.99
CA ARG A 859 2.08 -14.83 -16.99
C ARG A 859 1.91 -16.26 -16.49
N SER A 860 1.94 -17.23 -17.40
CA SER A 860 1.79 -18.65 -17.06
C SER A 860 2.97 -19.14 -16.22
N LEU A 861 4.21 -18.81 -16.61
CA LEU A 861 5.43 -19.13 -15.88
C LEU A 861 5.43 -18.52 -14.47
N PHE A 862 4.92 -17.31 -14.30
CA PHE A 862 4.78 -16.67 -12.99
C PHE A 862 3.99 -17.54 -12.00
N ILE A 863 2.89 -18.16 -12.45
CA ILE A 863 2.10 -19.08 -11.63
C ILE A 863 2.76 -20.46 -11.51
N LEU A 864 3.24 -21.02 -12.63
CA LEU A 864 3.78 -22.38 -12.69
C LEU A 864 5.05 -22.54 -11.83
N ARG A 865 5.86 -21.48 -11.68
CA ARG A 865 7.04 -21.47 -10.79
C ARG A 865 6.67 -21.65 -9.30
N GLN A 866 5.43 -21.41 -8.90
CA GLN A 866 4.95 -21.68 -7.54
C GLN A 866 4.50 -23.13 -7.32
N TRP A 867 4.37 -23.91 -8.39
CA TRP A 867 3.99 -25.31 -8.29
C TRP A 867 5.22 -26.17 -8.02
N LYS A 868 5.02 -27.36 -7.44
CA LYS A 868 6.09 -28.36 -7.41
C LYS A 868 6.43 -28.71 -8.86
N ILE A 869 7.72 -28.67 -9.23
CA ILE A 869 8.17 -28.83 -10.61
C ILE A 869 7.60 -30.09 -11.28
N LYS A 870 7.58 -31.23 -10.58
CA LYS A 870 6.97 -32.48 -11.07
C LYS A 870 5.48 -32.35 -11.38
N THR A 871 4.74 -31.57 -10.60
CA THR A 871 3.32 -31.31 -10.82
C THR A 871 3.10 -30.40 -12.04
N ALA A 872 3.91 -29.33 -12.17
CA ALA A 872 3.86 -28.43 -13.31
C ALA A 872 4.18 -29.15 -14.63
N VAL A 873 5.26 -29.95 -14.65
CA VAL A 873 5.68 -30.74 -15.81
C VAL A 873 4.58 -31.71 -16.24
N LYS A 874 4.01 -32.49 -15.30
CA LYS A 874 2.91 -33.41 -15.62
C LYS A 874 1.69 -32.70 -16.19
N TRP A 875 1.32 -31.56 -15.60
CA TRP A 875 0.18 -30.78 -16.06
C TRP A 875 0.39 -30.23 -17.47
N LEU A 876 1.58 -29.67 -17.75
CA LEU A 876 1.94 -29.15 -19.08
C LEU A 876 1.98 -30.26 -20.12
N LEU A 877 2.57 -31.42 -19.80
CA LEU A 877 2.57 -32.57 -20.70
C LEU A 877 1.14 -33.00 -21.04
N LEU A 878 0.25 -33.11 -20.04
CA LEU A 878 -1.17 -33.40 -20.29
C LEU A 878 -1.82 -32.35 -21.18
N PHE A 879 -1.55 -31.06 -20.95
CA PHE A 879 -2.08 -29.96 -21.76
C PHE A 879 -1.60 -30.02 -23.22
N ILE A 880 -0.32 -30.30 -23.47
CA ILE A 880 0.29 -30.36 -24.82
C ILE A 880 -0.35 -31.46 -25.69
N TYR A 881 -0.78 -32.57 -25.07
CA TYR A 881 -1.40 -33.69 -25.75
C TYR A 881 -2.94 -33.61 -25.84
N GLN A 882 -3.57 -32.59 -25.26
CA GLN A 882 -5.00 -32.33 -25.46
C GLN A 882 -5.26 -31.78 -26.86
N ASN A 883 -6.49 -31.98 -27.36
CA ASN A 883 -6.95 -31.39 -28.62
C ASN A 883 -7.17 -29.87 -28.43
N LYS A 884 -6.08 -29.11 -28.55
CA LYS A 884 -6.01 -27.65 -28.42
C LYS A 884 -5.34 -27.04 -29.66
N SER A 885 -5.50 -25.74 -29.86
CA SER A 885 -4.82 -25.00 -30.94
C SER A 885 -3.30 -25.20 -30.91
N TYR A 886 -2.63 -25.10 -32.05
CA TYR A 886 -1.18 -25.19 -32.14
C TYR A 886 -0.51 -24.04 -31.37
N ARG A 887 -1.10 -22.84 -31.40
CA ARG A 887 -0.68 -21.72 -30.55
C ARG A 887 -0.70 -22.06 -29.06
N SER A 888 -1.76 -22.70 -28.57
CA SER A 888 -1.83 -23.11 -27.17
C SER A 888 -0.77 -24.13 -26.80
N ARG A 889 -0.58 -25.14 -27.65
CA ARG A 889 0.41 -26.20 -27.44
C ARG A 889 1.83 -25.64 -27.48
N ALA A 890 2.11 -24.70 -28.39
CA ALA A 890 3.39 -24.01 -28.50
C ALA A 890 3.73 -23.22 -27.22
N LYS A 891 2.78 -22.44 -26.70
CA LYS A 891 2.93 -21.72 -25.41
C LYS A 891 3.24 -22.69 -24.27
N ALA A 892 2.53 -23.82 -24.19
CA ALA A 892 2.74 -24.82 -23.15
C ALA A 892 4.09 -25.54 -23.25
N LEU A 893 4.53 -25.88 -24.47
CA LEU A 893 5.86 -26.42 -24.75
C LEU A 893 6.96 -25.43 -24.35
N GLN A 894 6.79 -24.14 -24.64
CA GLN A 894 7.73 -23.12 -24.21
C GLN A 894 7.80 -23.03 -22.68
N CYS A 895 6.66 -23.04 -21.98
CA CYS A 895 6.66 -23.10 -20.52
C CYS A 895 7.39 -24.35 -20.00
N LEU A 896 7.20 -25.50 -20.63
CA LEU A 896 7.80 -26.78 -20.22
C LEU A 896 9.33 -26.73 -20.27
N PHE A 897 9.89 -26.32 -21.42
CA PHE A 897 11.36 -26.29 -21.60
C PHE A 897 12.05 -25.16 -20.84
N VAL A 898 11.31 -24.09 -20.49
CA VAL A 898 11.82 -23.04 -19.60
C VAL A 898 11.81 -23.49 -18.13
N LEU A 899 10.84 -24.32 -17.72
CA LEU A 899 10.68 -24.74 -16.31
C LEU A 899 11.55 -25.93 -15.91
N ALA A 900 11.87 -26.85 -16.83
CA ALA A 900 12.45 -28.14 -16.48
C ALA A 900 13.57 -28.56 -17.44
N ASP A 901 14.59 -29.23 -16.90
CA ASP A 901 15.67 -29.87 -17.65
C ASP A 901 15.25 -31.24 -18.20
N GLU A 902 16.09 -31.82 -19.07
CA GLU A 902 15.87 -33.15 -19.70
C GLU A 902 15.50 -34.20 -18.67
N LYS A 903 16.32 -34.34 -17.63
CA LYS A 903 16.16 -35.36 -16.59
C LYS A 903 14.82 -35.22 -15.87
N THR A 904 14.41 -33.99 -15.58
CA THR A 904 13.13 -33.73 -14.93
C THR A 904 11.97 -34.05 -15.87
N ILE A 905 12.06 -33.72 -17.15
CA ILE A 905 11.03 -34.03 -18.15
C ILE A 905 10.93 -35.56 -18.34
N GLU A 906 12.04 -36.25 -18.62
CA GLU A 906 12.11 -37.70 -18.80
C GLU A 906 11.56 -38.46 -17.59
N SER A 907 11.85 -38.01 -16.37
CA SER A 907 11.32 -38.66 -15.16
C SER A 907 9.80 -38.56 -14.99
N ASN A 908 9.13 -37.66 -15.74
CA ASN A 908 7.69 -37.43 -15.68
C ASN A 908 6.97 -37.68 -17.01
N TYR A 909 7.71 -37.94 -18.09
CA TYR A 909 7.20 -38.20 -19.42
C TYR A 909 7.36 -39.68 -19.74
N THR A 910 6.26 -40.34 -20.10
CA THR A 910 6.24 -41.80 -20.31
C THR A 910 6.71 -42.22 -21.70
N ARG A 911 6.95 -41.28 -22.62
CA ARG A 911 7.45 -41.55 -23.98
C ARG A 911 8.89 -41.07 -24.13
N ASP A 912 9.46 -41.29 -25.31
CA ASP A 912 10.81 -40.88 -25.66
C ASP A 912 10.94 -39.35 -25.72
N PHE A 913 11.96 -38.79 -25.06
CA PHE A 913 12.21 -37.35 -25.05
C PHE A 913 12.42 -36.78 -26.47
N GLU A 914 13.01 -37.57 -27.37
CA GLU A 914 13.15 -37.19 -28.79
C GLU A 914 11.79 -36.99 -29.49
N GLU A 915 10.76 -37.76 -29.11
CA GLU A 915 9.40 -37.56 -29.61
C GLU A 915 8.87 -36.18 -29.22
N LEU A 916 9.19 -35.72 -28.01
CA LEU A 916 8.78 -34.40 -27.51
C LEU A 916 9.54 -33.26 -28.22
N LEU A 917 10.81 -33.44 -28.59
CA LEU A 917 11.58 -32.47 -29.37
C LEU A 917 11.05 -32.35 -30.80
N ILE A 918 10.74 -33.48 -31.45
CA ILE A 918 10.04 -33.47 -32.75
C ILE A 918 8.68 -32.77 -32.60
N LYS A 919 7.97 -33.04 -31.50
CA LYS A 919 6.68 -32.38 -31.22
C LYS A 919 6.82 -30.87 -31.09
N GLN A 920 7.85 -30.39 -30.41
CA GLN A 920 8.13 -28.97 -30.26
C GLN A 920 8.21 -28.27 -31.62
N ARG A 921 9.04 -28.83 -32.51
CA ARG A 921 9.30 -28.27 -33.83
C ARG A 921 8.07 -28.29 -34.72
N THR A 922 7.37 -29.43 -34.77
CA THR A 922 6.15 -29.59 -35.58
C THR A 922 5.02 -28.68 -35.09
N VAL A 923 4.84 -28.54 -33.78
CA VAL A 923 3.86 -27.60 -33.19
C VAL A 923 4.24 -26.15 -33.45
N TYR A 924 5.53 -25.80 -33.41
CA TYR A 924 6.00 -24.45 -33.73
C TYR A 924 5.74 -24.08 -35.19
N ILE A 925 6.04 -24.96 -36.15
CA ILE A 925 5.75 -24.72 -37.56
C ILE A 925 4.24 -24.64 -37.80
N SER A 926 3.47 -25.55 -37.18
CA SER A 926 1.99 -25.54 -37.27
C SER A 926 1.38 -24.27 -36.68
N ARG A 927 1.98 -23.73 -35.61
CA ARG A 927 1.60 -22.44 -35.02
C ARG A 927 1.77 -21.30 -36.02
N ILE A 928 2.88 -21.25 -36.76
CA ILE A 928 3.08 -20.23 -37.80
C ILE A 928 1.94 -20.32 -38.82
N LEU A 929 1.66 -21.51 -39.34
CA LEU A 929 0.58 -21.73 -40.31
C LEU A 929 -0.80 -21.32 -39.76
N GLU A 930 -1.09 -21.67 -38.49
CA GLU A 930 -2.34 -21.32 -37.82
C GLU A 930 -2.55 -19.80 -37.69
N VAL A 931 -1.49 -19.03 -37.38
CA VAL A 931 -1.58 -17.56 -37.31
C VAL A 931 -2.03 -16.94 -38.64
N PHE A 932 -1.68 -17.56 -39.76
CA PHE A 932 -2.09 -17.11 -41.10
C PHE A 932 -3.30 -17.87 -41.65
N GLY A 933 -4.05 -18.59 -40.80
CA GLY A 933 -5.28 -19.29 -41.18
C GLY A 933 -5.07 -20.50 -42.08
N ILE A 934 -3.86 -21.07 -42.15
CA ILE A 934 -3.57 -22.29 -42.90
C ILE A 934 -3.78 -23.49 -41.96
N ASN A 935 -4.64 -24.42 -42.36
CA ASN A 935 -4.87 -25.65 -41.61
C ASN A 935 -3.63 -26.56 -41.69
N ALA A 936 -2.99 -26.77 -40.54
CA ALA A 936 -1.91 -27.74 -40.36
C ALA A 936 -2.40 -28.99 -39.65
N SER A 937 -1.76 -30.13 -39.91
CA SER A 937 -1.92 -31.35 -39.10
C SER A 937 -0.55 -31.89 -38.68
N ASP A 938 -0.51 -32.60 -37.55
CA ASP A 938 0.72 -33.17 -37.01
C ASP A 938 1.43 -34.08 -38.04
N ASP A 939 0.66 -34.79 -38.87
CA ASP A 939 1.17 -35.74 -39.86
C ASP A 939 1.85 -35.09 -41.08
N MET A 940 1.62 -33.81 -41.33
CA MET A 940 2.23 -33.08 -42.45
C MET A 940 3.75 -32.96 -42.31
N PHE A 941 4.25 -33.00 -41.07
CA PHE A 941 5.67 -32.80 -40.77
C PHE A 941 6.40 -34.10 -40.44
N ASN A 942 5.78 -35.25 -40.64
CA ASN A 942 6.50 -36.53 -40.56
C ASN A 942 7.49 -36.64 -41.74
N GLU A 943 8.64 -37.29 -41.54
CA GLU A 943 9.68 -37.44 -42.58
C GLU A 943 9.15 -38.00 -43.91
N GLY A 944 8.14 -38.87 -43.86
CA GLY A 944 7.51 -39.44 -45.06
C GLY A 944 6.62 -38.47 -45.85
N ASN A 945 6.11 -37.41 -45.22
CA ASN A 945 5.17 -36.45 -45.82
C ASN A 945 5.79 -35.08 -46.08
N ILE A 946 6.95 -34.78 -45.49
CA ILE A 946 7.56 -33.45 -45.52
C ILE A 946 7.76 -32.92 -46.95
N ARG A 947 8.10 -33.80 -47.90
CA ARG A 947 8.28 -33.42 -49.31
C ARG A 947 6.97 -32.91 -49.93
N ASN A 948 5.86 -33.61 -49.69
CA ASN A 948 4.54 -33.19 -50.17
C ASN A 948 4.11 -31.86 -49.51
N THR A 949 4.42 -31.69 -48.22
CA THR A 949 4.15 -30.44 -47.48
C THR A 949 4.97 -29.28 -48.03
N VAL A 950 6.24 -29.50 -48.34
CA VAL A 950 7.10 -28.49 -48.98
C VAL A 950 6.55 -28.11 -50.35
N ASP A 951 6.15 -29.08 -51.17
CA ASP A 951 5.59 -28.82 -52.48
C ASP A 951 4.28 -28.02 -52.39
N ASP A 952 3.34 -28.39 -51.51
CA ASP A 952 2.07 -27.67 -51.29
C ASP A 952 2.28 -26.23 -50.79
N LEU A 953 3.11 -26.04 -49.76
CA LEU A 953 3.43 -24.71 -49.25
C LEU A 953 4.17 -23.87 -50.30
N SER A 954 5.04 -24.48 -51.11
CA SER A 954 5.80 -23.77 -52.15
C SER A 954 4.90 -23.19 -53.24
N MET A 955 3.78 -23.86 -53.55
CA MET A 955 2.76 -23.35 -54.48
C MET A 955 2.02 -22.15 -53.89
N LYS A 956 1.78 -22.15 -52.57
CA LYS A 956 1.02 -21.12 -51.85
C LYS A 956 1.85 -19.94 -51.34
N ILE A 957 3.17 -19.92 -51.53
CA ILE A 957 4.07 -18.84 -51.08
C ILE A 957 3.56 -17.43 -51.47
N ASN A 958 3.04 -17.28 -52.68
CA ASN A 958 2.58 -15.97 -53.18
C ASN A 958 1.16 -15.60 -52.72
N GLU A 959 0.41 -16.58 -52.22
CA GLU A 959 -0.99 -16.41 -51.79
C GLU A 959 -1.09 -16.19 -50.27
N ASN A 960 -0.16 -16.75 -49.50
CA ASN A 960 -0.18 -16.66 -48.05
C ASN A 960 1.24 -16.56 -47.47
N ASN A 961 1.51 -15.42 -46.82
CA ASN A 961 2.80 -15.09 -46.21
C ASN A 961 3.26 -16.11 -45.15
N GLY A 962 2.31 -16.78 -44.47
CA GLY A 962 2.62 -17.84 -43.50
C GLY A 962 3.31 -19.05 -44.12
N SER A 963 3.06 -19.33 -45.40
CA SER A 963 3.70 -20.43 -46.13
C SER A 963 5.20 -20.21 -46.27
N ALA A 964 5.62 -18.98 -46.57
CA ALA A 964 7.04 -18.64 -46.72
C ALA A 964 7.80 -18.73 -45.37
N LEU A 965 7.20 -18.21 -44.29
CA LEU A 965 7.77 -18.30 -42.93
C LEU A 965 7.89 -19.77 -42.46
N ALA A 966 6.84 -20.56 -42.67
CA ALA A 966 6.85 -21.98 -42.32
C ALA A 966 7.87 -22.78 -43.15
N LEU A 967 7.99 -22.50 -44.44
CA LEU A 967 8.99 -23.13 -45.30
C LEU A 967 10.42 -22.79 -44.87
N MET A 968 10.67 -21.55 -44.44
CA MET A 968 11.99 -21.18 -43.95
C MET A 968 12.41 -22.02 -42.72
N GLU A 969 11.48 -22.23 -41.78
CA GLU A 969 11.70 -23.10 -40.61
C GLU A 969 11.82 -24.58 -40.97
N ILE A 970 11.01 -25.06 -41.94
CA ILE A 970 11.11 -26.44 -42.46
C ILE A 970 12.48 -26.66 -43.13
N MET A 971 12.93 -25.72 -43.96
CA MET A 971 14.22 -25.83 -44.63
C MET A 971 15.37 -25.88 -43.64
N LYS A 972 15.33 -25.06 -42.58
CA LYS A 972 16.28 -25.10 -41.47
C LYS A 972 16.24 -26.45 -40.75
N PHE A 973 15.05 -26.88 -40.34
CA PHE A 973 14.90 -28.06 -39.49
C PHE A 973 15.26 -29.36 -40.20
N TYR A 974 14.76 -29.58 -41.43
CA TYR A 974 15.02 -30.79 -42.21
C TYR A 974 16.27 -30.68 -43.08
N ARG A 975 17.03 -29.58 -42.98
CA ARG A 975 18.25 -29.30 -43.78
C ARG A 975 17.99 -29.48 -45.28
N ILE A 976 16.95 -28.83 -45.77
CA ILE A 976 16.58 -28.89 -47.19
C ILE A 976 17.47 -27.93 -47.97
N GLU A 977 18.41 -28.49 -48.72
CA GLU A 977 19.36 -27.74 -49.56
C GLU A 977 18.80 -27.51 -50.98
N ASP A 978 17.70 -26.77 -51.10
CA ASP A 978 17.13 -26.35 -52.40
C ASP A 978 17.31 -24.84 -52.61
N GLU A 979 18.26 -24.48 -53.46
CA GLU A 979 18.61 -23.11 -53.79
C GLU A 979 17.46 -22.31 -54.43
N LYS A 980 16.67 -22.94 -55.30
CA LYS A 980 15.58 -22.24 -56.01
C LYS A 980 14.43 -21.96 -55.04
N LEU A 981 14.12 -22.94 -54.18
CA LEU A 981 13.13 -22.76 -53.12
C LEU A 981 13.60 -21.69 -52.13
N ALA A 982 14.88 -21.71 -51.72
CA ALA A 982 15.44 -20.71 -50.82
C ALA A 982 15.27 -19.29 -51.36
N ILE A 983 15.62 -19.05 -52.64
CA ILE A 983 15.43 -17.74 -53.27
C ILE A 983 13.96 -17.33 -53.22
N LYS A 984 13.04 -18.23 -53.63
CA LYS A 984 11.60 -17.94 -53.65
C LYS A 984 11.04 -17.61 -52.26
N VAL A 985 11.46 -18.35 -51.23
CA VAL A 985 11.09 -18.12 -49.84
C VAL A 985 11.63 -16.78 -49.35
N LEU A 986 12.93 -16.50 -49.53
CA LEU A 986 13.56 -15.27 -49.06
C LEU A 986 12.99 -14.02 -49.75
N GLU A 987 12.65 -14.09 -51.05
CA GLU A 987 11.99 -13.00 -51.78
C GLU A 987 10.60 -12.70 -51.21
N SER A 988 9.81 -13.75 -50.93
CA SER A 988 8.48 -13.61 -50.33
C SER A 988 8.54 -13.04 -48.91
N VAL A 989 9.44 -13.55 -48.07
CA VAL A 989 9.65 -13.03 -46.71
C VAL A 989 10.13 -11.58 -46.75
N TYR A 990 11.02 -11.20 -47.67
CA TYR A 990 11.46 -9.81 -47.85
C TYR A 990 10.29 -8.86 -48.15
N GLN A 991 9.31 -9.28 -48.95
CA GLN A 991 8.17 -8.43 -49.28
C GLN A 991 7.30 -8.13 -48.04
N PHE A 992 7.02 -9.14 -47.21
CA PHE A 992 6.05 -9.02 -46.12
C PHE A 992 6.65 -8.83 -44.71
N ASN A 993 7.81 -9.42 -44.41
CA ASN A 993 8.42 -9.35 -43.07
C ASN A 993 9.96 -9.25 -43.13
N LYS A 994 10.43 -8.03 -43.42
CA LYS A 994 11.86 -7.70 -43.57
C LYS A 994 12.67 -7.91 -42.29
N LEU A 995 12.07 -7.65 -41.11
CA LEU A 995 12.78 -7.82 -39.84
C LEU A 995 13.00 -9.32 -39.53
N PHE A 996 11.97 -10.14 -39.73
CA PHE A 996 12.10 -11.59 -39.55
C PHE A 996 13.19 -12.18 -40.45
N LEU A 997 13.30 -11.70 -41.69
CA LEU A 997 14.39 -12.05 -42.58
C LEU A 997 15.75 -11.70 -41.95
N LEU A 998 15.95 -10.46 -41.49
CA LEU A 998 17.20 -10.02 -40.87
C LEU A 998 17.59 -10.84 -39.63
N GLN A 999 16.61 -11.23 -38.81
CA GLN A 999 16.85 -12.00 -37.59
C GLN A 999 17.28 -13.44 -37.86
N ASN A 1000 16.84 -14.03 -38.98
CA ASN A 1000 17.06 -15.46 -39.28
C ASN A 1000 18.06 -15.72 -40.43
N ILE A 1001 18.38 -14.71 -41.23
CA ILE A 1001 19.23 -14.86 -42.42
C ILE A 1001 20.63 -15.35 -42.09
N ASN A 1002 21.20 -15.02 -40.93
CA ASN A 1002 22.53 -15.48 -40.54
C ASN A 1002 22.60 -17.01 -40.40
N GLU A 1003 21.54 -17.64 -39.90
CA GLU A 1003 21.48 -19.10 -39.78
C GLU A 1003 21.44 -19.77 -41.16
N PHE A 1004 20.74 -19.15 -42.12
CA PHE A 1004 20.72 -19.56 -43.52
C PHE A 1004 22.08 -19.33 -44.21
N MET A 1005 22.73 -18.21 -43.89
CA MET A 1005 24.01 -17.82 -44.48
C MET A 1005 25.19 -18.60 -43.90
N ASN A 1006 25.04 -19.43 -42.88
CA ASN A 1006 26.13 -20.29 -42.40
C ASN A 1006 26.34 -21.53 -43.29
N ASP A 1007 25.40 -21.85 -44.19
CA ASP A 1007 25.54 -22.94 -45.14
C ASP A 1007 26.29 -22.51 -46.41
N LYS A 1008 27.33 -23.28 -46.77
CA LYS A 1008 28.28 -23.00 -47.88
C LYS A 1008 27.59 -22.76 -49.23
N ILE A 1009 26.38 -23.33 -49.42
CA ILE A 1009 25.61 -23.26 -50.66
C ILE A 1009 25.02 -21.85 -50.85
N TYR A 1010 24.55 -21.21 -49.77
CA TYR A 1010 23.81 -19.95 -49.86
C TYR A 1010 24.73 -18.72 -49.85
N ILE A 1011 25.89 -18.77 -49.18
CA ILE A 1011 26.88 -17.66 -49.12
C ILE A 1011 27.35 -17.22 -50.51
N LYS A 1012 27.57 -18.19 -51.41
CA LYS A 1012 28.13 -17.93 -52.75
C LYS A 1012 27.07 -17.44 -53.75
N ASN A 1013 25.79 -17.48 -53.39
CA ASN A 1013 24.71 -17.16 -54.29
C ASN A 1013 24.49 -15.63 -54.39
N LYS A 1014 24.64 -15.09 -55.60
CA LYS A 1014 24.46 -13.66 -55.87
C LYS A 1014 23.05 -13.16 -55.56
N ASN A 1015 22.01 -13.95 -55.80
CA ASN A 1015 20.61 -13.54 -55.59
C ASN A 1015 20.29 -13.47 -54.10
N ILE A 1016 20.69 -14.47 -53.33
CA ILE A 1016 20.53 -14.49 -51.86
C ILE A 1016 21.30 -13.31 -51.24
N ARG A 1017 22.54 -13.06 -51.68
CA ARG A 1017 23.31 -11.87 -51.27
C ARG A 1017 22.59 -10.56 -51.60
N GLN A 1018 21.96 -10.45 -52.77
CA GLN A 1018 21.20 -9.25 -53.13
C GLN A 1018 19.94 -9.06 -52.25
N ILE A 1019 19.21 -10.14 -51.94
CA ILE A 1019 18.04 -10.10 -51.04
C ILE A 1019 18.47 -9.65 -49.64
N PHE A 1020 19.59 -10.19 -49.14
CA PHE A 1020 20.17 -9.77 -47.86
C PHE A 1020 20.53 -8.27 -47.83
N ILE A 1021 21.24 -7.79 -48.86
CA ILE A 1021 21.60 -6.37 -48.95
C ILE A 1021 20.33 -5.51 -49.02
N LYS A 1022 19.31 -5.91 -49.77
CA LYS A 1022 18.01 -5.21 -49.83
C LYS A 1022 17.31 -5.16 -48.47
N ALA A 1023 17.31 -6.26 -47.71
CA ALA A 1023 16.73 -6.33 -46.37
C ALA A 1023 17.44 -5.39 -45.39
N LEU A 1024 18.78 -5.41 -45.37
CA LEU A 1024 19.60 -4.49 -44.57
C LEU A 1024 19.36 -3.02 -44.96
N SER A 1025 19.35 -2.75 -46.26
CA SER A 1025 19.28 -1.39 -46.78
C SER A 1025 17.94 -0.71 -46.49
N TYR A 1026 16.86 -1.49 -46.35
CA TYR A 1026 15.53 -0.94 -46.10
C TYR A 1026 15.44 -0.13 -44.81
N GLY A 1027 16.04 -0.62 -43.71
CA GLY A 1027 16.09 0.11 -42.45
C GLY A 1027 16.85 1.43 -42.56
N PHE A 1028 17.96 1.45 -43.31
CA PHE A 1028 18.71 2.68 -43.58
C PHE A 1028 17.92 3.65 -44.48
N SER A 1029 17.22 3.13 -45.50
CA SER A 1029 16.38 3.95 -46.38
C SER A 1029 15.27 4.67 -45.62
N GLU A 1030 14.58 3.97 -44.71
CA GLU A 1030 13.56 4.59 -43.86
C GLU A 1030 14.14 5.62 -42.89
N MET A 1031 15.35 5.40 -42.37
CA MET A 1031 16.04 6.39 -41.53
C MET A 1031 16.40 7.66 -42.30
N VAL A 1032 16.85 7.54 -43.56
CA VAL A 1032 17.16 8.69 -44.44
C VAL A 1032 15.89 9.49 -44.77
N ASN A 1033 14.75 8.82 -44.97
CA ASN A 1033 13.50 9.47 -45.37
C ASN A 1033 12.72 10.10 -44.21
N LYS A 1034 13.12 9.87 -42.96
CA LYS A 1034 12.38 10.33 -41.80
C LYS A 1034 12.65 11.82 -41.57
N ASP A 1035 11.58 12.62 -41.54
CA ASP A 1035 11.69 14.06 -41.28
C ASP A 1035 12.32 14.32 -39.90
N THR A 1036 13.48 14.96 -39.89
CA THR A 1036 14.41 15.07 -38.76
C THR A 1036 13.92 15.98 -37.64
N THR A 1037 12.83 16.70 -37.89
CA THR A 1037 12.39 17.82 -37.06
C THR A 1037 11.34 17.48 -35.98
N VAL A 1038 10.72 16.28 -35.96
CA VAL A 1038 9.50 16.09 -35.13
C VAL A 1038 9.39 14.84 -34.23
N THR A 1039 10.21 13.77 -34.32
CA THR A 1039 10.05 12.65 -33.36
C THR A 1039 11.34 11.97 -32.87
N PRO A 1040 11.52 11.76 -31.55
CA PRO A 1040 12.63 10.99 -31.02
C PRO A 1040 12.58 9.52 -31.46
N PHE A 1041 13.76 8.88 -31.52
CA PHE A 1041 13.89 7.46 -31.83
C PHE A 1041 13.18 6.62 -30.75
N LYS A 1042 12.03 6.02 -31.09
CA LYS A 1042 11.29 5.10 -30.19
C LYS A 1042 12.12 3.83 -29.91
N ALA A 1043 11.87 3.17 -28.79
CA ALA A 1043 12.58 1.95 -28.36
C ALA A 1043 12.67 0.87 -29.46
N ARG A 1044 11.58 0.64 -30.21
CA ARG A 1044 11.54 -0.30 -31.33
C ARG A 1044 12.54 0.01 -32.44
N HIS A 1045 12.77 1.28 -32.76
CA HIS A 1045 13.76 1.65 -33.78
C HIS A 1045 15.18 1.24 -33.36
N PHE A 1046 15.50 1.32 -32.06
CA PHE A 1046 16.79 0.83 -31.55
C PHE A 1046 16.91 -0.69 -31.66
N THR A 1047 15.84 -1.43 -31.35
CA THR A 1047 15.84 -2.90 -31.49
C THR A 1047 16.09 -3.30 -32.95
N VAL A 1048 15.30 -2.75 -33.89
CA VAL A 1048 15.45 -3.03 -35.32
C VAL A 1048 16.84 -2.64 -35.83
N PHE A 1049 17.36 -1.48 -35.42
CA PHE A 1049 18.69 -1.06 -35.83
C PHE A 1049 19.77 -2.02 -35.32
N ARG A 1050 19.63 -2.54 -34.10
CA ARG A 1050 20.60 -3.51 -33.58
C ARG A 1050 20.48 -4.88 -34.23
N ASP A 1051 19.30 -5.29 -34.68
CA ASP A 1051 19.15 -6.51 -35.48
C ASP A 1051 19.85 -6.35 -36.85
N ILE A 1052 19.81 -5.15 -37.44
CA ILE A 1052 20.61 -4.80 -38.63
C ILE A 1052 22.11 -4.92 -38.33
N LEU A 1053 22.58 -4.46 -37.16
CA LEU A 1053 23.98 -4.58 -36.76
C LEU A 1053 24.42 -6.03 -36.54
N ASP A 1054 23.59 -6.84 -35.88
CA ASP A 1054 23.85 -8.26 -35.66
C ASP A 1054 23.90 -9.01 -37.01
N ALA A 1055 22.98 -8.70 -37.94
CA ALA A 1055 23.01 -9.20 -39.31
C ALA A 1055 24.27 -8.78 -40.08
N ALA A 1056 24.66 -7.50 -40.01
CA ALA A 1056 25.87 -7.01 -40.67
C ALA A 1056 27.16 -7.63 -40.10
N SER A 1057 27.23 -7.79 -38.77
CA SER A 1057 28.41 -8.30 -38.06
C SER A 1057 28.70 -9.76 -38.34
N LEU A 1058 27.64 -10.58 -38.45
CA LEU A 1058 27.73 -12.02 -38.68
C LEU A 1058 27.85 -12.36 -40.17
N SER A 1059 27.57 -11.42 -41.06
CA SER A 1059 27.67 -11.66 -42.49
C SER A 1059 29.14 -11.72 -42.96
N THR A 1060 29.49 -12.76 -43.73
CA THR A 1060 30.74 -12.84 -44.51
C THR A 1060 30.70 -11.94 -45.76
N ILE A 1061 29.61 -11.18 -45.93
CA ILE A 1061 29.36 -10.36 -47.11
C ILE A 1061 30.04 -9.00 -46.94
N GLN A 1062 30.95 -8.67 -47.87
CA GLN A 1062 31.45 -7.30 -48.01
C GLN A 1062 30.30 -6.37 -48.42
N LEU A 1063 30.02 -5.36 -47.59
CA LEU A 1063 28.97 -4.36 -47.77
C LEU A 1063 29.55 -3.11 -48.43
N ASP A 1064 29.66 -3.12 -49.76
CA ASP A 1064 30.23 -1.99 -50.51
C ASP A 1064 29.16 -0.95 -50.93
N LYS A 1065 27.90 -1.39 -50.98
CA LYS A 1065 26.75 -0.64 -51.52
C LYS A 1065 25.46 -0.98 -50.78
N LEU A 1066 24.55 -0.01 -50.69
CA LEU A 1066 23.22 -0.13 -50.08
C LEU A 1066 22.15 0.43 -51.01
N TYR A 1067 20.91 -0.05 -50.87
CA TYR A 1067 19.73 0.51 -51.54
C TYR A 1067 19.10 1.63 -50.68
N ILE A 1068 19.18 2.88 -51.12
CA ILE A 1068 18.46 4.00 -50.50
C ILE A 1068 17.44 4.51 -51.52
N ASN A 1069 16.16 4.46 -51.18
CA ASN A 1069 15.03 4.80 -52.05
C ASN A 1069 15.06 4.03 -53.37
N ASP A 1070 15.27 2.72 -53.27
CA ASP A 1070 15.46 1.78 -54.39
C ASP A 1070 16.67 2.08 -55.31
N VAL A 1071 17.51 3.06 -54.95
CA VAL A 1071 18.76 3.36 -55.67
C VAL A 1071 19.94 2.66 -55.02
N PHE A 1072 20.68 1.87 -55.80
CA PHE A 1072 21.86 1.14 -55.33
C PHE A 1072 23.10 2.06 -55.31
N ILE A 1073 23.38 2.66 -54.16
CA ILE A 1073 24.45 3.65 -53.98
C ILE A 1073 25.65 3.10 -53.21
N PRO A 1074 26.85 3.67 -53.37
CA PRO A 1074 28.01 3.39 -52.53
C PRO A 1074 27.70 3.63 -51.04
N ILE A 1075 28.25 2.79 -50.17
CA ILE A 1075 28.08 2.94 -48.71
C ILE A 1075 28.58 4.29 -48.19
N SER A 1076 29.60 4.87 -48.83
CA SER A 1076 30.07 6.23 -48.60
C SER A 1076 28.97 7.27 -48.75
N GLU A 1077 28.22 7.21 -49.85
CA GLU A 1077 27.10 8.11 -50.14
C GLU A 1077 25.93 7.86 -49.18
N ALA A 1078 25.67 6.60 -48.82
CA ALA A 1078 24.64 6.25 -47.84
C ALA A 1078 24.97 6.83 -46.44
N ILE A 1079 26.22 6.74 -46.00
CA ILE A 1079 26.71 7.32 -44.74
C ILE A 1079 26.52 8.85 -44.74
N THR A 1080 26.87 9.54 -45.83
CA THR A 1080 26.65 10.99 -45.95
C THR A 1080 25.17 11.34 -45.80
N LYS A 1081 24.27 10.64 -46.52
CA LYS A 1081 22.82 10.88 -46.45
C LYS A 1081 22.26 10.63 -45.04
N LEU A 1082 22.72 9.59 -44.35
CA LEU A 1082 22.33 9.33 -42.96
C LEU A 1082 22.84 10.41 -42.00
N ALA A 1083 24.04 10.93 -42.23
CA ALA A 1083 24.62 11.99 -41.40
C ALA A 1083 23.85 13.30 -41.59
N ASP A 1084 23.49 13.64 -42.83
CA ASP A 1084 22.62 14.76 -43.18
C ASP A 1084 21.22 14.62 -42.56
N SER A 1085 20.76 13.37 -42.38
CA SER A 1085 19.49 13.03 -41.74
C SER A 1085 19.58 12.98 -40.20
N GLY A 1086 20.72 13.36 -39.59
CA GLY A 1086 20.84 13.48 -38.14
C GLY A 1086 21.04 12.16 -37.38
N TRP A 1087 21.64 11.13 -37.99
CA TRP A 1087 21.88 9.81 -37.37
C TRP A 1087 23.35 9.46 -37.07
N PRO A 1088 24.17 10.36 -36.48
CA PRO A 1088 25.61 10.15 -36.36
C PRO A 1088 25.99 8.98 -35.43
N LYS A 1089 25.21 8.71 -34.37
CA LYS A 1089 25.46 7.59 -33.45
C LYS A 1089 25.27 6.24 -34.13
N GLN A 1090 24.20 6.10 -34.90
CA GLN A 1090 23.85 4.88 -35.62
C GLN A 1090 24.85 4.60 -36.74
N ILE A 1091 25.26 5.64 -37.48
CA ILE A 1091 26.32 5.53 -38.49
C ILE A 1091 27.62 5.03 -37.87
N CYS A 1092 28.03 5.65 -36.75
CA CYS A 1092 29.28 5.29 -36.11
C CYS A 1092 29.24 3.87 -35.53
N GLU A 1093 28.11 3.46 -34.95
CA GLU A 1093 27.90 2.09 -34.51
C GLU A 1093 27.96 1.12 -35.70
N PHE A 1094 27.21 1.36 -36.78
CA PHE A 1094 27.24 0.49 -37.97
C PHE A 1094 28.63 0.38 -38.60
N CYS A 1095 29.33 1.50 -38.76
CA CYS A 1095 30.64 1.51 -39.41
C CYS A 1095 31.74 0.92 -38.52
N SER A 1096 31.56 0.87 -37.19
CA SER A 1096 32.50 0.15 -36.32
C SER A 1096 32.41 -1.36 -36.49
N HIS A 1097 31.28 -1.87 -36.99
CA HIS A 1097 31.08 -3.27 -37.32
C HIS A 1097 31.67 -3.69 -38.68
N LEU A 1098 32.03 -2.72 -39.54
CA LEU A 1098 32.59 -2.97 -40.86
C LEU A 1098 34.12 -3.17 -40.79
N GLY A 1099 34.62 -4.20 -41.47
CA GLY A 1099 36.06 -4.51 -41.54
C GLY A 1099 36.87 -3.69 -42.55
N ASP A 1100 36.23 -2.82 -43.34
CA ASP A 1100 36.91 -2.00 -44.35
C ASP A 1100 37.45 -0.70 -43.75
N VAL A 1101 38.78 -0.57 -43.75
CA VAL A 1101 39.51 0.60 -43.24
C VAL A 1101 39.13 1.87 -44.00
N LYS A 1102 38.88 1.82 -45.31
CA LYS A 1102 38.54 3.00 -46.12
C LYS A 1102 37.19 3.58 -45.72
N ILE A 1103 36.21 2.72 -45.47
CA ILE A 1103 34.86 3.14 -45.03
C ILE A 1103 34.94 3.73 -43.63
N ARG A 1104 35.73 3.14 -42.73
CA ARG A 1104 35.94 3.66 -41.36
C ARG A 1104 36.61 5.03 -41.37
N ASP A 1105 37.66 5.22 -42.17
CA ASP A 1105 38.36 6.50 -42.30
C ASP A 1105 37.44 7.57 -42.87
N LEU A 1106 36.65 7.23 -43.90
CA LEU A 1106 35.63 8.12 -44.45
C LEU A 1106 34.56 8.47 -43.41
N THR A 1107 34.14 7.52 -42.58
CA THR A 1107 33.16 7.75 -41.51
C THR A 1107 33.67 8.78 -40.51
N ILE A 1108 34.93 8.68 -40.11
CA ILE A 1108 35.59 9.70 -39.27
C ILE A 1108 35.50 11.05 -39.97
N GLN A 1109 35.93 11.13 -41.24
CA GLN A 1109 35.94 12.39 -41.99
C GLN A 1109 34.55 13.05 -42.06
N ILE A 1110 33.50 12.28 -42.36
CA ILE A 1110 32.11 12.77 -42.46
C ILE A 1110 31.61 13.23 -41.09
N LEU A 1111 31.85 12.48 -40.02
CA LEU A 1111 31.39 12.84 -38.67
C LEU A 1111 32.10 14.10 -38.16
N ILE A 1112 33.39 14.26 -38.43
CA ILE A 1112 34.14 15.47 -38.07
C ILE A 1112 33.65 16.69 -38.87
N GLU A 1113 33.38 16.55 -40.17
CA GLU A 1113 32.79 17.63 -41.00
C GLU A 1113 31.40 18.08 -40.53
N LYS A 1114 30.66 17.19 -39.85
CA LYS A 1114 29.36 17.47 -39.24
C LYS A 1114 29.44 17.87 -37.76
N CYS A 1115 30.64 18.16 -37.26
CA CYS A 1115 30.89 18.55 -35.87
C CYS A 1115 30.49 17.51 -34.80
N HIS A 1116 30.57 16.21 -35.14
CA HIS A 1116 30.32 15.10 -34.22
C HIS A 1116 31.62 14.49 -33.69
N PHE A 1117 32.31 15.20 -32.81
CA PHE A 1117 33.68 14.88 -32.38
C PHE A 1117 33.79 13.71 -31.40
N ASP A 1118 32.83 13.54 -30.49
CA ASP A 1118 32.92 12.53 -29.41
C ASP A 1118 32.49 11.12 -29.84
N ILE A 1119 31.57 11.05 -30.81
CA ILE A 1119 30.93 9.79 -31.20
C ILE A 1119 31.96 8.76 -31.70
N PRO A 1120 32.93 9.12 -32.57
CA PRO A 1120 33.99 8.20 -33.00
C PRO A 1120 34.83 7.63 -31.85
N PHE A 1121 35.18 8.42 -30.84
CA PHE A 1121 35.94 7.96 -29.67
C PHE A 1121 35.15 6.91 -28.89
N ILE A 1122 33.84 7.13 -28.69
CA ILE A 1122 32.96 6.23 -27.94
C ILE A 1122 32.88 4.84 -28.61
N TYR A 1123 32.85 4.79 -29.94
CA TYR A 1123 32.76 3.55 -30.71
C TYR A 1123 34.11 2.92 -31.07
N GLY A 1124 35.22 3.43 -30.52
CA GLY A 1124 36.55 2.82 -30.65
C GLY A 1124 37.16 2.95 -32.04
N PHE A 1125 36.88 4.05 -32.75
CA PHE A 1125 37.63 4.42 -33.95
C PHE A 1125 39.06 4.86 -33.58
N ASP A 1126 39.97 4.85 -34.55
CA ASP A 1126 41.38 5.18 -34.33
C ASP A 1126 41.54 6.62 -33.80
N GLU A 1127 41.96 6.75 -32.54
CA GLU A 1127 42.13 8.03 -31.85
C GLU A 1127 43.08 8.96 -32.61
N SER A 1128 44.15 8.42 -33.21
CA SER A 1128 45.12 9.24 -33.93
C SER A 1128 44.51 9.83 -35.20
N LYS A 1129 43.71 9.05 -35.93
CA LYS A 1129 43.02 9.52 -37.14
C LYS A 1129 41.90 10.51 -36.84
N ILE A 1130 41.19 10.33 -35.71
CA ILE A 1130 40.18 11.29 -35.27
C ILE A 1130 40.86 12.63 -34.97
N CYS A 1131 41.89 12.61 -34.12
CA CYS A 1131 42.58 13.82 -33.71
C CYS A 1131 43.27 14.53 -34.88
N SER A 1132 43.92 13.78 -35.78
CA SER A 1132 44.53 14.35 -37.00
C SER A 1132 43.47 14.97 -37.90
N SER A 1133 42.32 14.31 -38.10
CA SER A 1133 41.22 14.85 -38.91
C SER A 1133 40.64 16.14 -38.35
N ILE A 1134 40.55 16.29 -37.01
CA ILE A 1134 40.09 17.53 -36.36
C ILE A 1134 41.11 18.64 -36.58
N TYR A 1135 42.40 18.35 -36.42
CA TYR A 1135 43.48 19.32 -36.57
C TYR A 1135 43.67 19.76 -38.03
N ASP A 1136 43.83 18.81 -38.96
CA ASP A 1136 44.12 19.06 -40.37
C ASP A 1136 42.98 19.83 -41.08
N LYS A 1137 41.73 19.61 -40.65
CA LYS A 1137 40.55 20.33 -41.18
C LYS A 1137 40.20 21.61 -40.41
N SER A 1138 41.05 22.05 -39.48
CA SER A 1138 40.88 23.30 -38.72
C SER A 1138 39.61 23.36 -37.83
N PHE A 1139 39.11 22.22 -37.31
CA PHE A 1139 37.94 22.16 -36.41
C PHE A 1139 38.30 22.27 -34.92
N VAL A 1140 39.51 22.71 -34.58
CA VAL A 1140 40.00 22.76 -33.18
C VAL A 1140 39.10 23.61 -32.28
N VAL A 1141 38.55 24.72 -32.79
CA VAL A 1141 37.67 25.63 -32.05
C VAL A 1141 36.32 24.95 -31.77
N GLU A 1142 35.67 24.41 -32.80
CA GLU A 1142 34.38 23.72 -32.71
C GLU A 1142 34.45 22.49 -31.80
N ALA A 1143 35.53 21.71 -31.91
CA ALA A 1143 35.80 20.57 -31.06
C ALA A 1143 35.96 20.98 -29.59
N THR A 1144 36.75 22.03 -29.32
CA THR A 1144 36.92 22.58 -27.95
C THR A 1144 35.60 23.04 -27.33
N LYS A 1145 34.68 23.57 -28.16
CA LYS A 1145 33.39 24.08 -27.69
C LYS A 1145 32.41 22.97 -27.30
N THR A 1146 32.52 21.79 -27.90
CA THR A 1146 31.46 20.77 -27.89
C THR A 1146 31.89 19.42 -27.29
N MET A 1147 33.18 19.09 -27.29
CA MET A 1147 33.67 17.80 -26.79
C MET A 1147 33.41 17.59 -25.30
N ILE A 1148 33.10 16.34 -24.94
CA ILE A 1148 33.00 15.91 -23.55
C ILE A 1148 34.40 15.78 -22.93
N ASP A 1149 34.48 15.88 -21.60
CA ASP A 1149 35.76 15.91 -20.87
C ASP A 1149 36.69 14.77 -21.27
N SER A 1150 36.20 13.52 -21.37
CA SER A 1150 37.03 12.35 -21.70
C SER A 1150 37.69 12.44 -23.07
N SER A 1151 36.91 12.76 -24.11
CA SER A 1151 37.40 12.92 -25.48
C SER A 1151 38.35 14.10 -25.57
N PHE A 1152 38.03 15.19 -24.84
CA PHE A 1152 38.87 16.38 -24.76
C PHE A 1152 40.23 16.09 -24.12
N ILE A 1153 40.31 15.23 -23.09
CA ILE A 1153 41.61 14.79 -22.54
C ILE A 1153 42.44 14.09 -23.61
N THR A 1154 41.83 13.14 -24.33
CA THR A 1154 42.52 12.37 -25.37
C THR A 1154 43.03 13.28 -26.48
N PHE A 1155 42.18 14.19 -26.96
CA PHE A 1155 42.53 15.13 -28.04
C PHE A 1155 43.65 16.09 -27.65
N THR A 1156 43.58 16.68 -26.46
CA THR A 1156 44.61 17.61 -25.95
C THR A 1156 45.93 16.92 -25.65
N ARG A 1157 45.90 15.68 -25.13
CA ARG A 1157 47.09 14.86 -24.96
C ARG A 1157 47.73 14.53 -26.31
N TRP A 1158 46.93 14.07 -27.27
CA TRP A 1158 47.43 13.76 -28.61
C TRP A 1158 48.09 14.98 -29.28
N MET A 1159 47.48 16.17 -29.18
CA MET A 1159 48.08 17.40 -29.74
C MET A 1159 49.42 17.76 -29.09
N HIS A 1160 49.52 17.58 -27.78
CA HIS A 1160 50.78 17.79 -27.05
C HIS A 1160 51.85 16.79 -27.48
N ASP A 1161 51.51 15.50 -27.53
CA ASP A 1161 52.44 14.42 -27.85
C ASP A 1161 52.96 14.51 -29.31
N ASN A 1162 52.19 15.13 -30.21
CA ASN A 1162 52.58 15.38 -31.61
C ASN A 1162 53.18 16.78 -31.86
N GLY A 1163 53.39 17.59 -30.81
CA GLY A 1163 54.05 18.90 -30.93
C GLY A 1163 53.21 20.01 -31.60
N HIS A 1164 51.88 19.90 -31.57
CA HIS A 1164 50.95 20.89 -32.17
C HIS A 1164 50.69 22.08 -31.24
N SER A 1165 51.74 22.86 -30.93
CA SER A 1165 51.69 23.98 -29.98
C SER A 1165 50.64 25.05 -30.33
N SER A 1166 50.49 25.37 -31.62
CA SER A 1166 49.50 26.35 -32.10
C SER A 1166 48.05 25.90 -31.88
N GLY A 1167 47.79 24.59 -31.96
CA GLY A 1167 46.48 24.02 -31.63
C GLY A 1167 46.14 24.15 -30.15
N ILE A 1168 47.14 23.92 -29.28
CA ILE A 1168 46.98 24.10 -27.82
C ILE A 1168 46.71 25.57 -27.47
N GLU A 1169 47.40 26.52 -28.11
CA GLU A 1169 47.12 27.95 -27.95
C GLU A 1169 45.68 28.30 -28.35
N THR A 1170 45.22 27.78 -29.50
CA THR A 1170 43.85 27.95 -29.98
C THR A 1170 42.81 27.40 -29.00
N ILE A 1171 43.07 26.24 -28.37
CA ILE A 1171 42.21 25.68 -27.31
C ILE A 1171 42.17 26.61 -26.10
N ILE A 1172 43.33 27.10 -25.64
CA ILE A 1172 43.42 28.00 -24.48
C ILE A 1172 42.63 29.28 -24.74
N GLU A 1173 42.76 29.87 -25.92
CA GLU A 1173 41.99 31.05 -26.32
C GLU A 1173 40.49 30.75 -26.35
N THR A 1174 40.08 29.64 -26.99
CA THR A 1174 38.67 29.23 -27.05
C THR A 1174 38.07 28.99 -25.66
N LEU A 1175 38.81 28.32 -24.75
CA LEU A 1175 38.36 28.10 -23.37
C LEU A 1175 38.31 29.41 -22.55
N LYS A 1176 39.19 30.38 -22.83
CA LYS A 1176 39.13 31.72 -22.23
C LYS A 1176 37.87 32.46 -22.68
N GLU A 1177 37.54 32.41 -23.97
CA GLU A 1177 36.31 32.99 -24.52
C GLU A 1177 35.05 32.36 -23.90
N GLN A 1178 35.08 31.05 -23.61
CA GLN A 1178 33.99 30.35 -22.91
C GLN A 1178 33.95 30.56 -21.38
N GLY A 1179 34.94 31.26 -20.79
CA GLY A 1179 35.04 31.44 -19.34
C GLY A 1179 35.46 30.19 -18.56
N ARG A 1180 35.98 29.14 -19.21
CA ARG A 1180 36.33 27.83 -18.62
C ARG A 1180 37.74 27.81 -18.02
N ILE A 1181 38.09 28.80 -17.19
CA ILE A 1181 39.45 29.00 -16.65
C ILE A 1181 39.97 27.80 -15.83
N GLN A 1182 39.09 27.13 -15.07
CA GLN A 1182 39.48 25.94 -14.30
C GLN A 1182 39.89 24.77 -15.20
N GLU A 1183 39.28 24.63 -16.37
CA GLU A 1183 39.58 23.55 -17.31
C GLU A 1183 40.95 23.78 -17.98
N ILE A 1184 41.30 25.04 -18.26
CA ILE A 1184 42.65 25.44 -18.71
C ILE A 1184 43.70 25.01 -17.68
N ASN A 1185 43.48 25.30 -16.40
CA ASN A 1185 44.42 24.93 -15.34
C ASN A 1185 44.58 23.40 -15.24
N ARG A 1186 43.46 22.65 -15.28
CA ARG A 1186 43.49 21.18 -15.28
C ARG A 1186 44.22 20.63 -16.49
N MET A 1187 43.99 21.19 -17.67
CA MET A 1187 44.65 20.79 -18.91
C MET A 1187 46.16 21.05 -18.83
N LYS A 1188 46.57 22.27 -18.48
CA LYS A 1188 47.99 22.62 -18.29
C LYS A 1188 48.69 21.71 -17.29
N THR A 1189 48.07 21.44 -16.15
CA THR A 1189 48.60 20.50 -15.15
C THR A 1189 48.72 19.07 -15.69
N ARG A 1190 47.73 18.58 -16.45
CA ARG A 1190 47.78 17.25 -17.09
C ARG A 1190 48.87 17.13 -18.14
N LEU A 1191 49.13 18.20 -18.89
CA LEU A 1191 50.11 18.24 -19.99
C LEU A 1191 51.51 18.69 -19.55
N GLY A 1192 51.70 19.11 -18.29
CA GLY A 1192 52.98 19.63 -17.81
C GLY A 1192 53.35 21.01 -18.36
N LEU A 1193 52.37 21.80 -18.81
CA LEU A 1193 52.58 23.14 -19.36
C LEU A 1193 52.68 24.20 -18.24
N PRO A 1194 53.47 25.28 -18.43
CA PRO A 1194 53.59 26.36 -17.44
C PRO A 1194 52.23 27.04 -17.18
N GLN A 1195 51.91 27.22 -15.88
CA GLN A 1195 50.65 27.79 -15.40
C GLN A 1195 50.40 29.21 -15.90
#